data_AF-W4SK80-F1
#
_entry.id   AF-W4SK80-F1
#
_cell.length_a   1.000
_cell.length_b   1.000
_cell.length_c   1.000
_cell.angle_alpha   90.00
_cell.angle_beta   90.00
_cell.angle_gamma   90.00
#
_symmetry.space_group_name_H-M   'P 1'
#
loop_
_entity.id
_entity.type
_entity.pdbx_description
1 polymer ?
#
loop_
_entity_poly.entity_id
_entity_poly.type
_entity_poly.pdbx_seq_one_letter_code
_entity_poly.pdbx_strand_id
1 'polypeptide(L)'
;MPEWLQRPAPLHAAIGEAMRQRAPARDSAQTQRHLLLVIDHAEALVATPGITDADRAALAAALQALCSSAQVAVLMLTRSDFYPRLIDALPQIVELKRGDGHVDLLALRDGEIGQIIRVPAAMAGLRFEEDRDSASRLDDVLRDATARQPDALPLLQHLLHALHAQRSDDGLLTFAAYRALGGLEGALAHHAEHTFRALPAAAQAALGEVLSLLSVIHPDSDAVTARRALWSALPAHGAARVLVDAFVQARLFVSELVAGEPGFAVAHEALLRQWPRAAEWIHENRRLLQARKRLQLAAQRWAAEGRRSDHLLNSGRPLSEAREAARRMPQDLDALDHAFLHACERSQRRRRGLYAAAATLLVVLASASMLLGWQARQAQQVAEQRRDQAQQLVSYMLGDLAEQLRTVGNLKLLDSVGSRALRYLEDLPSASMQTGDLINHARALRTTGEVLMNQGKLDEAQAAFTRAAATAEQARARAPASLEAHAETGQTAYWLGDLAYRSKQLPVAQRYWSQYLAACEHLVRAAPQDPHWQLELSYALNNLGTLAKEQGRTGAAIGLFARSIALKRQLLARTPDNAALRYELVDSLSWLSLAQEMQGSLAPAEQGYREQIAMLRVLVEHDPDAHAWRRRLAGSLIRVSNLALARGQLHQAQTDAQDSLRMLQALVALQPDNVAWRRDLAHADAQIGWMAALDGQPELAVRHLERARQTMAGLLTQAQPLPEWQWLDAIIALRLERVQRTRAGDHADGLASIVAQLDALHRARPDDLLGLAALAQALVWQGEQQAAAGDAAGARAAWQRAVAVLGKDIGNSRDKNLLDPWIRAQVHLGQRSAVTQQLGWLYHAATATRDSSPSMPRFSRNRTAHDGLQDQAHGGAGGIRRQHRCRRVFLQLRPGPADCGQARQGIDAALLLR
;
A
#
# COMPACT_ATOMS: atom_id res chain seq x y z
N MET A 1 -14.80 -3.39 -37.13
CA MET A 1 -13.42 -3.78 -36.81
C MET A 1 -13.08 -5.01 -37.64
N PRO A 2 -11.90 -5.11 -38.28
CA PRO A 2 -11.49 -6.29 -39.03
C PRO A 2 -11.16 -7.49 -38.13
N GLU A 3 -11.12 -8.69 -38.71
CA GLU A 3 -11.17 -9.99 -37.99
C GLU A 3 -9.87 -10.46 -37.31
N TRP A 4 -8.73 -9.80 -37.53
CA TRP A 4 -7.42 -10.26 -37.03
C TRP A 4 -7.24 -10.25 -35.49
N LEU A 5 -8.24 -9.77 -34.73
CA LEU A 5 -8.18 -9.61 -33.27
C LEU A 5 -8.66 -10.84 -32.46
N GLN A 6 -8.85 -12.02 -33.08
CA GLN A 6 -9.61 -13.13 -32.46
C GLN A 6 -8.90 -14.48 -32.28
N ARG A 7 -7.61 -14.68 -32.63
CA ARG A 7 -6.91 -15.98 -32.44
C ARG A 7 -5.44 -15.89 -32.02
N PRO A 8 -5.12 -16.05 -30.72
CA PRO A 8 -3.75 -16.21 -30.22
C PRO A 8 -3.49 -17.62 -29.64
N ALA A 9 -2.68 -18.45 -30.31
CA ALA A 9 -2.19 -19.73 -29.77
C ALA A 9 -0.88 -20.17 -30.45
N PRO A 10 0.29 -19.90 -29.83
CA PRO A 10 1.26 -21.00 -29.64
C PRO A 10 2.11 -20.92 -28.34
N LEU A 11 1.91 -19.94 -27.45
CA LEU A 11 2.89 -19.60 -26.40
C LEU A 11 3.12 -20.69 -25.32
N HIS A 12 2.12 -21.54 -25.04
CA HIS A 12 2.20 -22.51 -23.93
C HIS A 12 3.06 -23.76 -24.23
N ALA A 13 3.39 -24.04 -25.49
CA ALA A 13 4.10 -25.27 -25.85
C ALA A 13 5.61 -25.25 -25.50
N ALA A 14 6.22 -24.06 -25.42
CA ALA A 14 7.68 -23.92 -25.30
C ALA A 14 8.26 -24.26 -23.92
N ILE A 15 7.43 -24.35 -22.87
CA ILE A 15 7.90 -24.46 -21.47
C ILE A 15 8.26 -25.91 -21.09
N GLY A 16 7.65 -26.91 -21.74
CA GLY A 16 7.77 -28.32 -21.33
C GLY A 16 9.13 -28.99 -21.64
N GLU A 17 9.91 -28.48 -22.58
CA GLU A 17 11.10 -29.18 -23.08
C GLU A 17 12.35 -29.02 -22.19
N ALA A 18 12.40 -28.00 -21.33
CA ALA A 18 13.63 -27.54 -20.68
C ALA A 18 14.17 -28.41 -19.52
N MET A 19 13.54 -29.54 -19.15
CA MET A 19 13.72 -30.18 -17.83
C MET A 19 14.38 -31.60 -17.79
N ARG A 20 15.26 -32.03 -18.75
CA ARG A 20 15.50 -33.50 -18.99
C ARG A 20 16.95 -34.13 -19.16
N GLN A 21 18.09 -33.79 -18.50
CA GLN A 21 19.47 -34.37 -18.87
C GLN A 21 20.61 -34.63 -17.75
N ARG A 22 21.25 -35.86 -17.57
CA ARG A 22 22.57 -36.34 -16.84
C ARG A 22 22.68 -37.90 -16.49
N ALA A 23 23.69 -38.69 -15.91
CA ALA A 23 25.20 -38.77 -15.61
C ALA A 23 25.74 -40.21 -15.01
N PRO A 24 27.08 -40.57 -14.80
CA PRO A 24 27.69 -41.96 -14.50
C PRO A 24 28.81 -42.23 -13.37
N ALA A 25 29.42 -43.46 -13.16
CA ALA A 25 30.44 -43.90 -12.07
C ALA A 25 31.41 -45.19 -12.29
N ARG A 26 32.30 -45.67 -11.33
CA ARG A 26 33.31 -46.85 -11.43
C ARG A 26 33.95 -47.63 -10.16
N ASP A 27 35.07 -48.43 -10.28
CA ASP A 27 35.66 -49.61 -9.47
C ASP A 27 37.24 -49.63 -9.13
N SER A 28 38.11 -50.56 -8.56
CA SER A 28 38.31 -51.90 -7.79
C SER A 28 39.85 -52.16 -7.39
N ALA A 29 40.55 -53.28 -6.89
CA ALA A 29 40.56 -54.29 -5.73
C ALA A 29 41.98 -55.07 -5.49
N GLN A 30 42.34 -55.83 -4.37
CA GLN A 30 43.68 -56.61 -4.15
C GLN A 30 43.87 -57.81 -3.08
N THR A 31 45.09 -58.17 -2.52
CA THR A 31 45.60 -59.56 -2.03
C THR A 31 46.38 -59.78 -0.62
N GLN A 32 47.16 -60.89 -0.33
CA GLN A 32 47.70 -61.41 1.03
C GLN A 32 49.07 -62.26 1.12
N ARG A 33 49.50 -62.93 2.28
CA ARG A 33 50.89 -63.43 2.69
C ARG A 33 51.16 -64.89 3.31
N HIS A 34 51.91 -65.13 4.44
CA HIS A 34 52.72 -66.40 4.75
C HIS A 34 52.91 -67.01 6.24
N LEU A 35 54.12 -67.51 6.70
CA LEU A 35 54.44 -68.68 7.66
C LEU A 35 55.14 -68.42 9.07
N LEU A 36 55.62 -69.45 9.87
CA LEU A 36 55.70 -69.47 11.39
C LEU A 36 56.70 -70.42 12.24
N LEU A 37 57.25 -69.97 13.41
CA LEU A 37 57.67 -70.57 14.75
C LEU A 37 57.03 -69.65 15.82
N VAL A 38 56.66 -70.06 17.05
CA VAL A 38 55.88 -69.20 17.99
C VAL A 38 56.47 -69.04 19.40
N ILE A 39 56.40 -67.82 19.94
CA ILE A 39 56.68 -67.46 21.34
C ILE A 39 55.49 -66.64 21.88
N ASP A 40 54.96 -67.03 23.05
CA ASP A 40 53.80 -66.39 23.71
C ASP A 40 54.19 -65.68 25.01
N HIS A 41 53.37 -64.72 25.45
CA HIS A 41 53.55 -63.89 26.66
C HIS A 41 54.96 -63.28 26.82
N ALA A 42 55.52 -62.70 25.76
CA ALA A 42 56.89 -62.18 25.78
C ALA A 42 57.10 -61.03 26.80
N GLU A 43 56.05 -60.36 27.26
CA GLU A 43 56.11 -59.40 28.38
C GLU A 43 56.70 -59.99 29.66
N ALA A 44 56.65 -61.31 29.86
CA ALA A 44 57.27 -61.99 30.99
C ALA A 44 58.77 -61.68 31.11
N LEU A 45 59.47 -61.44 29.97
CA LEU A 45 60.90 -61.12 29.90
C LEU A 45 61.27 -59.77 30.56
N VAL A 46 60.27 -58.90 30.78
CA VAL A 46 60.42 -57.55 31.38
C VAL A 46 59.53 -57.30 32.59
N ALA A 47 58.55 -58.18 32.84
CA ALA A 47 57.64 -58.12 33.99
C ALA A 47 58.02 -59.07 35.13
N THR A 48 58.73 -60.17 34.85
CA THR A 48 59.06 -61.21 35.85
C THR A 48 60.34 -60.87 36.63
N PRO A 49 60.30 -60.73 37.97
CA PRO A 49 61.51 -60.59 38.78
C PRO A 49 62.40 -61.83 38.68
N GLY A 50 63.70 -61.63 38.50
CA GLY A 50 64.71 -62.71 38.44
C GLY A 50 65.29 -63.01 37.05
N ILE A 51 64.65 -62.55 35.97
CA ILE A 51 65.24 -62.60 34.62
C ILE A 51 66.26 -61.47 34.48
N THR A 52 67.53 -61.80 34.25
CA THR A 52 68.63 -60.83 34.15
C THR A 52 68.80 -60.30 32.72
N ASP A 53 69.59 -59.23 32.57
CA ASP A 53 69.93 -58.70 31.23
C ASP A 53 70.82 -59.65 30.42
N ALA A 54 71.57 -60.54 31.09
CA ALA A 54 72.33 -61.59 30.42
C ALA A 54 71.39 -62.65 29.79
N ASP A 55 70.34 -63.05 30.51
CA ASP A 55 69.33 -64.00 29.99
C ASP A 55 68.57 -63.41 28.80
N ARG A 56 68.18 -62.12 28.91
CA ARG A 56 67.58 -61.33 27.82
C ARG A 56 68.49 -61.28 26.58
N ALA A 57 69.77 -60.94 26.76
CA ALA A 57 70.73 -60.86 25.65
C ALA A 57 70.98 -62.21 24.97
N ALA A 58 71.07 -63.31 25.74
CA ALA A 58 71.25 -64.65 25.19
C ALA A 58 70.06 -65.10 24.33
N LEU A 59 68.83 -64.83 24.78
CA LEU A 59 67.62 -65.13 24.00
C LEU A 59 67.56 -64.29 22.72
N ALA A 60 67.85 -62.98 22.79
CA ALA A 60 67.85 -62.10 21.62
C ALA A 60 68.77 -62.59 20.49
N ALA A 61 69.98 -63.03 20.83
CA ALA A 61 70.95 -63.56 19.88
C ALA A 61 70.47 -64.85 19.18
N ALA A 62 69.80 -65.75 19.92
CA ALA A 62 69.23 -66.97 19.36
C ALA A 62 68.10 -66.68 18.35
N LEU A 63 67.22 -65.72 18.66
CA LEU A 63 66.13 -65.33 17.77
C LEU A 63 66.65 -64.64 16.49
N GLN A 64 67.69 -63.81 16.60
CA GLN A 64 68.34 -63.17 15.46
C GLN A 64 68.94 -64.20 14.48
N ALA A 65 69.55 -65.28 14.99
CA ALA A 65 70.04 -66.38 14.16
C ALA A 65 68.91 -67.11 13.41
N LEU A 66 67.78 -67.37 14.08
CA LEU A 66 66.62 -68.06 13.48
C LEU A 66 65.94 -67.23 12.39
N CYS A 67 65.65 -65.95 12.67
CA CYS A 67 65.04 -65.02 11.70
C CYS A 67 65.90 -64.75 10.45
N SER A 68 67.19 -65.07 10.49
CA SER A 68 68.10 -64.92 9.34
C SER A 68 67.98 -66.05 8.31
N SER A 69 67.21 -67.11 8.58
CA SER A 69 67.00 -68.24 7.67
C SER A 69 65.77 -68.02 6.78
N ALA A 70 65.94 -68.04 5.45
CA ALA A 70 64.83 -67.93 4.49
C ALA A 70 63.84 -69.12 4.52
N GLN A 71 64.09 -70.14 5.34
CA GLN A 71 63.20 -71.29 5.56
C GLN A 71 62.43 -71.20 6.89
N VAL A 72 62.74 -70.23 7.75
CA VAL A 72 62.19 -70.09 9.11
C VAL A 72 61.59 -68.70 9.28
N ALA A 73 60.38 -68.62 9.81
CA ALA A 73 59.80 -67.39 10.31
C ALA A 73 59.59 -67.53 11.82
N VAL A 74 59.55 -66.42 12.56
CA VAL A 74 59.32 -66.40 14.01
C VAL A 74 58.22 -65.39 14.31
N LEU A 75 57.24 -65.79 15.12
CA LEU A 75 56.16 -64.97 15.65
C LEU A 75 56.34 -64.85 17.16
N MET A 76 56.32 -63.61 17.65
CA MET A 76 56.35 -63.30 19.06
C MET A 76 55.08 -62.52 19.43
N LEU A 77 54.37 -63.01 20.44
CA LEU A 77 53.14 -62.40 20.95
C LEU A 77 53.45 -61.65 22.25
N THR A 78 52.95 -60.42 22.34
CA THR A 78 52.99 -59.62 23.57
C THR A 78 51.86 -58.61 23.59
N ARG A 79 51.48 -58.15 24.78
CA ARG A 79 50.48 -57.10 24.95
C ARG A 79 51.05 -55.72 24.57
N SER A 80 50.21 -54.88 23.95
CA SER A 80 50.59 -53.54 23.49
C SER A 80 50.98 -52.57 24.61
N ASP A 81 50.52 -52.78 25.85
CA ASP A 81 50.90 -51.99 27.03
C ASP A 81 52.29 -52.34 27.60
N PHE A 82 52.78 -53.56 27.36
CA PHE A 82 54.14 -53.97 27.72
C PHE A 82 55.16 -53.78 26.59
N TYR A 83 54.70 -53.66 25.34
CA TYR A 83 55.53 -53.51 24.14
C TYR A 83 56.64 -52.44 24.25
N PRO A 84 56.41 -51.22 24.80
CA PRO A 84 57.48 -50.23 24.96
C PRO A 84 58.62 -50.74 25.85
N ARG A 85 58.28 -51.36 26.98
CA ARG A 85 59.27 -51.93 27.90
C ARG A 85 60.01 -53.13 27.30
N LEU A 86 59.34 -53.89 26.43
CA LEU A 86 59.95 -55.03 25.75
C LEU A 86 60.99 -54.58 24.72
N ILE A 87 60.71 -53.53 23.94
CA ILE A 87 61.67 -52.98 22.96
C ILE A 87 62.85 -52.26 23.63
N ASP A 88 62.63 -51.61 24.78
CA ASP A 88 63.71 -51.00 25.57
C ASP A 88 64.70 -52.06 26.12
N ALA A 89 64.20 -53.22 26.54
CA ALA A 89 65.00 -54.28 27.13
C ALA A 89 65.59 -55.30 26.12
N LEU A 90 65.05 -55.37 24.91
CA LEU A 90 65.47 -56.29 23.84
C LEU A 90 65.62 -55.56 22.49
N PRO A 91 66.48 -54.53 22.39
CA PRO A 91 66.56 -53.65 21.21
C PRO A 91 66.91 -54.36 19.91
N GLN A 92 67.58 -55.53 19.94
CA GLN A 92 67.87 -56.32 18.74
C GLN A 92 66.58 -56.79 18.02
N ILE A 93 65.49 -57.02 18.75
CA ILE A 93 64.20 -57.45 18.18
C ILE A 93 63.55 -56.32 17.36
N VAL A 94 63.89 -55.06 17.65
CA VAL A 94 63.39 -53.88 16.90
C VAL A 94 63.92 -53.84 15.47
N GLU A 95 65.13 -54.35 15.23
CA GLU A 95 65.69 -54.44 13.87
C GLU A 95 65.08 -55.60 13.07
N LEU A 96 64.79 -56.73 13.74
CA LEU A 96 64.23 -57.94 13.11
C LEU A 96 62.80 -57.76 12.60
N LYS A 97 62.01 -56.88 13.22
CA LYS A 97 60.60 -56.62 12.86
C LYS A 97 60.42 -55.52 11.77
N ARG A 98 61.49 -55.08 11.11
CA ARG A 98 61.40 -54.01 10.08
C ARG A 98 60.59 -54.44 8.86
N GLY A 99 59.77 -53.53 8.31
CA GLY A 99 58.80 -53.84 7.27
C GLY A 99 57.55 -54.51 7.84
N ASP A 100 56.97 -55.46 7.09
CA ASP A 100 55.76 -56.21 7.49
C ASP A 100 56.01 -57.26 8.60
N GLY A 101 57.08 -57.10 9.39
CA GLY A 101 57.53 -58.02 10.44
C GLY A 101 56.85 -57.79 11.80
N HIS A 102 55.85 -56.92 11.88
CA HIS A 102 55.04 -56.64 13.06
C HIS A 102 53.56 -56.64 12.67
N VAL A 103 52.72 -57.32 13.45
CA VAL A 103 51.27 -57.41 13.22
C VAL A 103 50.54 -56.96 14.48
N ASP A 104 49.88 -55.81 14.41
CA ASP A 104 48.97 -55.36 15.46
C ASP A 104 47.68 -56.20 15.42
N LEU A 105 47.50 -57.06 16.42
CA LEU A 105 46.24 -57.77 16.63
C LEU A 105 45.19 -56.77 17.15
N LEU A 106 44.41 -56.23 16.21
CA LEU A 106 43.27 -55.37 16.48
C LEU A 106 42.16 -56.12 17.23
N ALA A 107 41.22 -55.38 17.83
CA ALA A 107 40.02 -55.97 18.43
C ALA A 107 39.26 -56.83 17.41
N LEU A 108 38.89 -58.04 17.82
CA LEU A 108 38.22 -59.04 16.98
C LEU A 108 36.89 -58.50 16.44
N ARG A 109 36.65 -58.67 15.13
CA ARG A 109 35.37 -58.37 14.51
C ARG A 109 34.38 -59.52 14.75
N ASP A 110 33.09 -59.22 14.69
CA ASP A 110 32.00 -60.15 14.97
C ASP A 110 32.14 -61.47 14.19
N GLY A 111 32.57 -61.41 12.92
CA GLY A 111 32.79 -62.59 12.08
C GLY A 111 33.96 -63.48 12.56
N GLU A 112 35.01 -62.89 13.14
CA GLU A 112 36.18 -63.59 13.67
C GLU A 112 35.85 -64.25 15.01
N ILE A 113 35.09 -63.54 15.87
CA ILE A 113 34.45 -64.13 17.07
C ILE A 113 33.56 -65.31 16.66
N GLY A 114 32.80 -65.17 15.57
CA GLY A 114 32.01 -66.25 14.99
C GLY A 114 32.84 -67.45 14.59
N GLN A 115 34.00 -67.26 13.95
CA GLN A 115 34.92 -68.36 13.60
C GLN A 115 35.51 -69.04 14.84
N ILE A 116 35.89 -68.27 15.88
CA ILE A 116 36.40 -68.78 17.15
C ILE A 116 35.39 -69.70 17.85
N ILE A 117 34.09 -69.42 17.73
CA ILE A 117 33.01 -70.28 18.26
C ILE A 117 32.74 -71.48 17.35
N ARG A 118 32.63 -71.24 16.04
CA ARG A 118 32.13 -72.20 15.04
C ARG A 118 33.14 -73.27 14.65
N VAL A 119 34.38 -72.88 14.38
CA VAL A 119 35.40 -73.78 13.80
C VAL A 119 35.84 -74.85 14.79
N PRO A 120 36.18 -74.56 16.07
CA PRO A 120 36.54 -75.59 17.03
C PRO A 120 35.39 -76.56 17.33
N ALA A 121 34.15 -76.06 17.40
CA ALA A 121 32.96 -76.90 17.59
C ALA A 121 32.75 -77.87 16.42
N ALA A 122 32.82 -77.37 15.17
CA ALA A 122 32.71 -78.20 13.97
C ALA A 122 33.84 -79.24 13.87
N MET A 123 35.08 -78.87 14.22
CA MET A 123 36.22 -79.80 14.28
C MET A 123 36.05 -80.87 15.37
N ALA A 124 35.38 -80.54 16.48
CA ALA A 124 35.03 -81.48 17.55
C ALA A 124 33.74 -82.30 17.26
N GLY A 125 33.12 -82.14 16.09
CA GLY A 125 31.86 -82.80 15.73
C GLY A 125 30.63 -82.27 16.47
N LEU A 126 30.77 -81.19 17.25
CA LEU A 126 29.68 -80.57 18.00
C LEU A 126 28.76 -79.77 17.08
N ARG A 127 27.47 -79.74 17.42
CA ARG A 127 26.45 -78.97 16.71
C ARG A 127 25.85 -77.92 17.63
N PHE A 128 25.46 -76.78 17.06
CA PHE A 128 24.66 -75.78 17.75
C PHE A 128 23.18 -76.00 17.43
N GLU A 129 22.30 -75.85 18.42
CA GLU A 129 20.86 -75.87 18.21
C GLU A 129 20.41 -74.67 17.37
N GLU A 130 19.42 -74.91 16.51
CA GLU A 130 18.73 -73.92 15.69
C GLU A 130 17.27 -73.85 16.15
N ASP A 131 16.85 -72.69 16.63
CA ASP A 131 15.55 -72.46 17.22
C ASP A 131 14.49 -72.31 16.13
N ARG A 132 13.56 -73.27 16.06
CA ARG A 132 12.63 -73.44 14.93
C ARG A 132 11.64 -72.29 14.76
N ASP A 133 11.33 -71.58 15.84
CA ASP A 133 10.35 -70.48 15.82
C ASP A 133 10.99 -69.12 15.48
N SER A 134 12.31 -68.97 15.71
CA SER A 134 13.04 -67.73 15.45
C SER A 134 14.03 -67.80 14.29
N ALA A 135 14.31 -69.00 13.77
CA ALA A 135 15.40 -69.31 12.82
C ALA A 135 16.78 -68.81 13.30
N SER A 136 16.96 -68.59 14.60
CA SER A 136 18.23 -68.19 15.20
C SER A 136 19.03 -69.41 15.62
N ARG A 137 20.36 -69.34 15.46
CA ARG A 137 21.27 -70.42 15.86
C ARG A 137 22.09 -70.01 17.07
N LEU A 138 22.37 -70.96 17.96
CA LEU A 138 23.07 -70.66 19.21
C LEU A 138 24.48 -70.07 18.98
N ASP A 139 25.17 -70.48 17.91
CA ASP A 139 26.48 -69.92 17.54
C ASP A 139 26.43 -68.44 17.12
N ASP A 140 25.35 -67.97 16.49
CA ASP A 140 25.17 -66.54 16.24
C ASP A 140 24.84 -65.77 17.51
N VAL A 141 24.00 -66.34 18.40
CA VAL A 141 23.68 -65.67 19.67
C VAL A 141 24.91 -65.56 20.59
N LEU A 142 25.77 -66.59 20.62
CA LEU A 142 27.07 -66.54 21.33
C LEU A 142 28.03 -65.51 20.71
N ARG A 143 28.08 -65.45 19.37
CA ARG A 143 28.87 -64.48 18.60
C ARG A 143 28.44 -63.05 18.92
N ASP A 144 27.15 -62.74 18.75
CA ASP A 144 26.58 -61.42 18.99
C ASP A 144 26.63 -61.02 20.47
N ALA A 145 26.50 -61.95 21.41
CA ALA A 145 26.70 -61.65 22.84
C ALA A 145 28.14 -61.21 23.12
N THR A 146 29.13 -61.92 22.57
CA THR A 146 30.55 -61.64 22.82
C THR A 146 31.02 -60.37 22.12
N ALA A 147 30.61 -60.13 20.87
CA ALA A 147 30.98 -58.95 20.09
C ALA A 147 30.55 -57.63 20.75
N ARG A 148 29.48 -57.64 21.56
CA ARG A 148 28.98 -56.47 22.30
C ARG A 148 29.81 -56.10 23.55
N GLN A 149 30.87 -56.85 23.88
CA GLN A 149 31.59 -56.69 25.14
C GLN A 149 33.12 -56.81 24.96
N PRO A 150 33.90 -55.72 25.15
CA PRO A 150 35.34 -55.69 24.86
C PRO A 150 36.19 -56.78 25.54
N ASP A 151 35.82 -57.16 26.77
CA ASP A 151 36.59 -58.11 27.59
C ASP A 151 35.94 -59.51 27.68
N ALA A 152 34.98 -59.85 26.82
CA ALA A 152 34.13 -61.04 27.03
C ALA A 152 34.76 -62.40 26.72
N LEU A 153 36.00 -62.47 26.20
CA LEU A 153 36.62 -63.76 25.83
C LEU A 153 36.74 -64.77 26.99
N PRO A 154 37.10 -64.39 28.24
CA PRO A 154 37.10 -65.31 29.38
C PRO A 154 35.68 -65.75 29.80
N LEU A 155 34.68 -64.88 29.63
CA LEU A 155 33.27 -65.23 29.86
C LEU A 155 32.79 -66.24 28.82
N LEU A 156 33.14 -66.03 27.54
CA LEU A 156 32.84 -66.95 26.44
C LEU A 156 33.55 -68.30 26.65
N GLN A 157 34.81 -68.31 27.08
CA GLN A 157 35.54 -69.53 27.43
C GLN A 157 34.80 -70.32 28.52
N HIS A 158 34.39 -69.65 29.60
CA HIS A 158 33.72 -70.32 30.72
C HIS A 158 32.33 -70.82 30.32
N LEU A 159 31.58 -70.05 29.54
CA LEU A 159 30.27 -70.44 29.01
C LEU A 159 30.37 -71.59 28.01
N LEU A 160 31.31 -71.57 27.05
CA LEU A 160 31.52 -72.67 26.10
C LEU A 160 31.91 -73.96 26.82
N HIS A 161 32.72 -73.87 27.88
CA HIS A 161 33.05 -75.02 28.72
C HIS A 161 31.82 -75.56 29.46
N ALA A 162 30.99 -74.69 30.06
CA ALA A 162 29.74 -75.07 30.72
C ALA A 162 28.72 -75.69 29.74
N LEU A 163 28.57 -75.12 28.54
CA LEU A 163 27.74 -75.68 27.48
C LEU A 163 28.25 -77.04 26.99
N HIS A 164 29.57 -77.21 26.84
CA HIS A 164 30.15 -78.51 26.47
C HIS A 164 29.95 -79.57 27.56
N ALA A 165 29.96 -79.18 28.84
CA ALA A 165 29.65 -80.06 29.97
C ALA A 165 28.15 -80.42 30.05
N GLN A 166 27.26 -79.56 29.54
CA GLN A 166 25.80 -79.76 29.49
C GLN A 166 25.28 -80.15 28.09
N ARG A 167 26.16 -80.63 27.21
CA ARG A 167 25.78 -81.07 25.85
C ARG A 167 24.93 -82.34 25.87
N SER A 168 24.10 -82.51 24.84
CA SER A 168 23.41 -83.77 24.57
C SER A 168 24.39 -84.88 24.15
N ASP A 169 24.00 -86.15 24.35
CA ASP A 169 24.82 -87.32 23.99
C ASP A 169 25.19 -87.39 22.49
N ASP A 170 24.40 -86.77 21.62
CA ASP A 170 24.65 -86.65 20.18
C ASP A 170 25.60 -85.50 19.78
N GLY A 171 26.11 -84.74 20.76
CA GLY A 171 27.01 -83.60 20.56
C GLY A 171 26.29 -82.25 20.34
N LEU A 172 24.99 -82.15 20.58
CA LEU A 172 24.24 -80.89 20.45
C LEU A 172 24.42 -79.95 21.66
N LEU A 173 24.72 -78.68 21.39
CA LEU A 173 24.75 -77.57 22.34
C LEU A 173 23.43 -76.78 22.24
N THR A 174 22.66 -76.73 23.33
CA THR A 174 21.26 -76.28 23.30
C THR A 174 21.04 -74.85 23.81
N PHE A 175 20.07 -74.16 23.22
CA PHE A 175 19.51 -72.92 23.74
C PHE A 175 18.86 -73.11 25.11
N ALA A 176 18.42 -74.31 25.46
CA ALA A 176 17.95 -74.65 26.81
C ALA A 176 19.08 -74.46 27.83
N ALA A 177 20.25 -75.09 27.62
CA ALA A 177 21.41 -74.93 28.50
C ALA A 177 21.93 -73.47 28.52
N TYR A 178 22.02 -72.81 27.36
CA TYR A 178 22.45 -71.41 27.26
C TYR A 178 21.54 -70.44 28.05
N ARG A 179 20.21 -70.63 27.96
CA ARG A 179 19.24 -69.81 28.73
C ARG A 179 19.27 -70.15 30.22
N ALA A 180 19.44 -71.43 30.60
CA ALA A 180 19.58 -71.85 32.00
C ALA A 180 20.84 -71.29 32.68
N LEU A 181 21.95 -71.15 31.93
CA LEU A 181 23.19 -70.52 32.39
C LEU A 181 23.11 -68.98 32.45
N GLY A 182 21.98 -68.37 32.08
CA GLY A 182 21.80 -66.91 32.05
C GLY A 182 22.60 -66.20 30.96
N GLY A 183 22.96 -66.92 29.89
CA GLY A 183 23.77 -66.41 28.79
C GLY A 183 25.22 -66.11 29.19
N LEU A 184 25.86 -65.22 28.41
CA LEU A 184 27.29 -64.90 28.52
C LEU A 184 27.71 -64.33 29.87
N GLU A 185 26.89 -63.46 30.46
CA GLU A 185 27.18 -62.81 31.74
C GLU A 185 26.69 -63.64 32.95
N GLY A 186 25.59 -64.38 32.78
CA GLY A 186 24.98 -65.18 33.84
C GLY A 186 25.86 -66.30 34.39
N ALA A 187 26.74 -66.86 33.56
CA ALA A 187 27.67 -67.91 33.98
C ALA A 187 28.58 -67.48 35.14
N LEU A 188 29.08 -66.22 35.13
CA LEU A 188 29.88 -65.66 36.21
C LEU A 188 29.03 -65.43 37.48
N ALA A 189 27.79 -64.93 37.31
CA ALA A 189 26.85 -64.70 38.40
C ALA A 189 26.45 -66.02 39.11
N HIS A 190 26.29 -67.12 38.36
CA HIS A 190 25.98 -68.43 38.92
C HIS A 190 27.16 -69.00 39.74
N HIS A 191 28.40 -68.87 39.25
CA HIS A 191 29.60 -69.28 39.98
C HIS A 191 29.78 -68.46 41.28
N ALA A 192 29.50 -67.16 41.23
CA ALA A 192 29.50 -66.28 42.40
C ALA A 192 28.42 -66.65 43.43
N GLU A 193 27.18 -66.86 42.99
CA GLU A 193 26.07 -67.23 43.87
C GLU A 193 26.27 -68.61 44.50
N HIS A 194 26.80 -69.58 43.76
CA HIS A 194 27.17 -70.90 44.28
C HIS A 194 28.25 -70.80 45.37
N THR A 195 29.32 -70.04 45.08
CA THR A 195 30.40 -69.78 46.05
C THR A 195 29.88 -69.09 47.31
N PHE A 196 28.98 -68.11 47.15
CA PHE A 196 28.39 -67.36 48.26
C PHE A 196 27.48 -68.23 49.15
N ARG A 197 26.63 -69.07 48.55
CA ARG A 197 25.69 -69.93 49.31
C ARG A 197 26.37 -70.98 50.17
N ALA A 198 27.60 -71.38 49.82
CA ALA A 198 28.41 -72.28 50.63
C ALA A 198 29.00 -71.62 51.91
N LEU A 199 28.92 -70.30 52.06
CA LEU A 199 29.49 -69.58 53.20
C LEU A 199 28.59 -69.63 54.45
N PRO A 200 29.17 -69.61 55.67
CA PRO A 200 28.40 -69.45 56.91
C PRO A 200 27.56 -68.16 56.94
N ALA A 201 26.40 -68.18 57.59
CA ALA A 201 25.45 -67.06 57.62
C ALA A 201 26.07 -65.73 58.11
N ALA A 202 27.02 -65.78 59.05
CA ALA A 202 27.75 -64.59 59.50
C ALA A 202 28.59 -63.96 58.36
N ALA A 203 29.29 -64.78 57.56
CA ALA A 203 30.07 -64.32 56.41
C ALA A 203 29.15 -63.78 55.30
N GLN A 204 27.99 -64.42 55.08
CA GLN A 204 26.97 -63.92 54.15
C GLN A 204 26.44 -62.53 54.54
N ALA A 205 26.27 -62.25 55.85
CA ALA A 205 25.82 -60.94 56.34
C ALA A 205 26.85 -59.82 56.11
N ALA A 206 28.15 -60.15 56.06
CA ALA A 206 29.23 -59.18 55.83
C ALA A 206 29.37 -58.72 54.35
N LEU A 207 28.52 -59.21 53.43
CA LEU A 207 28.59 -58.86 52.00
C LEU A 207 28.54 -57.35 51.75
N GLY A 208 27.70 -56.59 52.46
CA GLY A 208 27.58 -55.15 52.29
C GLY A 208 28.82 -54.36 52.72
N GLU A 209 29.58 -54.87 53.70
CA GLU A 209 30.86 -54.31 54.14
C GLU A 209 31.94 -54.53 53.07
N VAL A 210 32.05 -55.77 52.57
CA VAL A 210 33.00 -56.11 51.50
C VAL A 210 32.67 -55.35 50.21
N LEU A 211 31.38 -55.16 49.86
CA LEU A 211 30.98 -54.38 48.70
C LEU A 211 31.20 -52.87 48.90
N SER A 212 31.06 -52.31 50.10
CA SER A 212 31.40 -50.90 50.36
C SER A 212 32.91 -50.64 50.26
N LEU A 213 33.72 -51.64 50.60
CA LEU A 213 35.18 -51.65 50.48
C LEU A 213 35.67 -51.88 49.04
N LEU A 214 34.99 -52.71 48.24
CA LEU A 214 35.41 -53.02 46.85
C LEU A 214 34.77 -52.16 45.77
N SER A 215 33.64 -51.47 46.02
CA SER A 215 33.00 -50.61 45.01
C SER A 215 33.42 -49.14 45.12
N VAL A 216 33.58 -48.50 43.96
CA VAL A 216 33.57 -47.06 43.78
C VAL A 216 32.49 -46.71 42.76
N ILE A 217 31.65 -45.74 43.08
CA ILE A 217 30.75 -45.10 42.12
C ILE A 217 31.28 -43.69 41.90
N HIS A 218 31.55 -43.34 40.66
CA HIS A 218 31.99 -41.99 40.35
C HIS A 218 30.84 -41.00 40.61
N PRO A 219 31.11 -39.79 41.15
CA PRO A 219 30.08 -38.78 41.40
C PRO A 219 29.16 -38.50 40.21
N ASP A 220 29.76 -38.46 39.01
CA ASP A 220 29.15 -37.91 37.81
C ASP A 220 29.00 -38.96 36.68
N SER A 221 28.96 -40.25 37.06
CA SER A 221 28.69 -41.39 36.18
C SER A 221 27.99 -42.52 36.95
N ASP A 222 27.12 -43.28 36.25
CA ASP A 222 26.56 -44.53 36.77
C ASP A 222 27.54 -45.71 36.70
N ALA A 223 28.76 -45.49 36.17
CA ALA A 223 29.84 -46.47 36.18
C ALA A 223 30.24 -46.86 37.62
N VAL A 224 29.97 -48.12 37.95
CA VAL A 224 30.52 -48.82 39.11
C VAL A 224 31.88 -49.37 38.70
N THR A 225 32.93 -48.93 39.37
CA THR A 225 34.30 -49.45 39.21
C THR A 225 34.72 -50.23 40.44
N ALA A 226 35.60 -51.21 40.26
CA ALA A 226 36.24 -51.91 41.36
C ALA A 226 37.39 -51.08 41.94
N ARG A 227 37.49 -51.00 43.27
CA ARG A 227 38.69 -50.54 43.97
C ARG A 227 39.37 -51.69 44.69
N ARG A 228 40.67 -51.51 44.88
CA ARG A 228 41.52 -52.36 45.70
C ARG A 228 41.26 -52.08 47.17
N ALA A 229 41.14 -53.11 47.99
CA ALA A 229 41.02 -53.03 49.44
C ALA A 229 42.23 -53.68 50.11
N LEU A 230 42.67 -53.12 51.25
CA LEU A 230 43.75 -53.71 52.05
C LEU A 230 43.20 -54.83 52.92
N TRP A 231 43.96 -55.91 53.09
CA TRP A 231 43.59 -56.98 54.03
C TRP A 231 43.57 -56.51 55.50
N SER A 232 44.27 -55.41 55.81
CA SER A 232 44.27 -54.72 57.11
C SER A 232 42.99 -53.94 57.42
N ALA A 233 42.15 -53.66 56.41
CA ALA A 233 40.84 -53.01 56.59
C ALA A 233 39.76 -53.96 57.12
N LEU A 234 40.01 -55.28 57.13
CA LEU A 234 39.10 -56.29 57.65
C LEU A 234 39.62 -56.84 58.98
N PRO A 235 38.78 -57.06 60.01
CA PRO A 235 39.19 -57.74 61.22
C PRO A 235 39.72 -59.14 60.90
N ALA A 236 40.89 -59.52 61.42
CA ALA A 236 41.59 -60.76 61.04
C ALA A 236 40.80 -62.06 61.27
N HIS A 237 39.82 -62.05 62.19
CA HIS A 237 38.90 -63.16 62.46
C HIS A 237 37.43 -62.75 62.18
N GLY A 238 37.22 -61.67 61.42
CA GLY A 238 35.90 -61.12 61.11
C GLY A 238 35.19 -61.88 59.99
N ALA A 239 33.86 -61.81 59.98
CA ALA A 239 33.05 -62.55 59.01
C ALA A 239 33.29 -62.10 57.55
N ALA A 240 33.63 -60.83 57.33
CA ALA A 240 34.06 -60.29 56.04
C ALA A 240 35.32 -60.98 55.48
N ARG A 241 36.30 -61.30 56.34
CA ARG A 241 37.56 -61.96 55.97
C ARG A 241 37.29 -63.32 55.29
N VAL A 242 36.43 -64.13 55.94
CA VAL A 242 36.04 -65.47 55.47
C VAL A 242 35.38 -65.44 54.08
N LEU A 243 34.55 -64.43 53.79
CA LEU A 243 33.94 -64.25 52.47
C LEU A 243 35.01 -63.96 51.40
N VAL A 244 35.94 -63.04 51.68
CA VAL A 244 36.96 -62.62 50.70
C VAL A 244 37.94 -63.75 50.41
N ASP A 245 38.44 -64.48 51.42
CA ASP A 245 39.37 -65.60 51.19
C ASP A 245 38.74 -66.70 50.30
N ALA A 246 37.45 -67.02 50.51
CA ALA A 246 36.73 -67.98 49.67
C ALA A 246 36.52 -67.49 48.23
N PHE A 247 36.20 -66.20 48.04
CA PHE A 247 36.06 -65.62 46.69
C PHE A 247 37.39 -65.53 45.94
N VAL A 248 38.52 -65.36 46.63
CA VAL A 248 39.86 -65.47 46.03
C VAL A 248 40.14 -66.91 45.59
N GLN A 249 39.85 -67.91 46.43
CA GLN A 249 40.02 -69.33 46.07
C GLN A 249 39.16 -69.74 44.86
N ALA A 250 37.93 -69.20 44.76
CA ALA A 250 37.03 -69.40 43.63
C ALA A 250 37.43 -68.61 42.36
N ARG A 251 38.53 -67.84 42.38
CA ARG A 251 38.99 -66.92 41.31
C ARG A 251 37.99 -65.81 40.93
N LEU A 252 37.05 -65.50 41.83
CA LEU A 252 36.11 -64.38 41.68
C LEU A 252 36.74 -63.05 42.14
N PHE A 253 37.64 -63.13 43.12
CA PHE A 253 38.56 -62.07 43.54
C PHE A 253 40.01 -62.45 43.21
N VAL A 254 40.89 -61.46 43.18
CA VAL A 254 42.35 -61.61 43.07
C VAL A 254 43.01 -61.06 44.34
N SER A 255 44.10 -61.70 44.77
CA SER A 255 44.97 -61.22 45.84
C SER A 255 46.20 -60.56 45.21
N GLU A 256 46.54 -59.34 45.62
CA GLU A 256 47.60 -58.54 45.01
C GLU A 256 48.25 -57.59 46.03
N LEU A 257 49.40 -57.00 45.68
CA LEU A 257 50.06 -56.00 46.53
C LEU A 257 49.55 -54.59 46.21
N VAL A 258 49.08 -53.89 47.23
CA VAL A 258 48.52 -52.54 47.16
C VAL A 258 49.45 -51.62 47.94
N ALA A 259 50.21 -50.78 47.22
CA ALA A 259 51.24 -49.90 47.80
C ALA A 259 52.31 -50.60 48.67
N GLY A 260 52.52 -51.92 48.48
CA GLY A 260 53.46 -52.75 49.23
C GLY A 260 52.82 -53.57 50.36
N GLU A 261 51.58 -53.26 50.75
CA GLU A 261 50.80 -54.08 51.68
C GLU A 261 49.96 -55.15 50.94
N PRO A 262 49.65 -56.29 51.58
CA PRO A 262 48.69 -57.25 51.03
C PRO A 262 47.28 -56.64 50.89
N GLY A 263 46.69 -56.79 49.71
CA GLY A 263 45.30 -56.44 49.44
C GLY A 263 44.57 -57.42 48.53
N PHE A 264 43.34 -57.07 48.20
CA PHE A 264 42.43 -57.85 47.35
C PHE A 264 41.58 -56.95 46.46
N ALA A 265 41.16 -57.49 45.32
CA ALA A 265 40.29 -56.81 44.35
C ALA A 265 39.36 -57.81 43.64
N VAL A 266 38.37 -57.29 42.91
CA VAL A 266 37.47 -58.09 42.08
C VAL A 266 38.21 -58.57 40.82
N ALA A 267 38.10 -59.84 40.45
CA ALA A 267 38.79 -60.39 39.28
C ALA A 267 38.28 -59.80 37.95
N HIS A 268 36.99 -59.45 37.87
CA HIS A 268 36.42 -58.69 36.76
C HIS A 268 35.19 -57.88 37.22
N GLU A 269 35.11 -56.59 36.88
CA GLU A 269 34.03 -55.67 37.29
C GLU A 269 32.61 -56.14 36.93
N ALA A 270 32.47 -57.03 35.95
CA ALA A 270 31.21 -57.69 35.63
C ALA A 270 30.54 -58.33 36.87
N LEU A 271 31.32 -58.83 37.82
CA LEU A 271 30.81 -59.38 39.09
C LEU A 271 29.99 -58.35 39.90
N LEU A 272 30.39 -57.08 39.90
CA LEU A 272 29.69 -56.01 40.62
C LEU A 272 28.40 -55.55 39.90
N ARG A 273 28.23 -55.92 38.62
CA ARG A 273 27.09 -55.50 37.78
C ARG A 273 26.08 -56.62 37.53
N GLN A 274 26.52 -57.88 37.48
CA GLN A 274 25.74 -59.01 36.98
C GLN A 274 25.43 -60.09 38.03
N TRP A 275 26.15 -60.14 39.16
CA TRP A 275 25.70 -60.96 40.30
C TRP A 275 24.58 -60.20 41.03
N PRO A 276 23.32 -60.71 41.07
CA PRO A 276 22.17 -59.91 41.47
C PRO A 276 22.30 -59.28 42.86
N ARG A 277 22.80 -60.04 43.84
CA ARG A 277 23.04 -59.56 45.22
C ARG A 277 23.97 -58.35 45.30
N ALA A 278 24.99 -58.29 44.43
CA ALA A 278 25.89 -57.15 44.37
C ALA A 278 25.24 -55.97 43.62
N ALA A 279 24.59 -56.25 42.49
CA ALA A 279 23.92 -55.24 41.68
C ALA A 279 22.78 -54.52 42.44
N GLU A 280 21.95 -55.27 43.18
CA GLU A 280 20.88 -54.76 44.03
C GLU A 280 21.42 -53.87 45.15
N TRP A 281 22.39 -54.37 45.94
CA TRP A 281 22.99 -53.60 47.04
C TRP A 281 23.62 -52.29 46.54
N ILE A 282 24.32 -52.33 45.39
CA ILE A 282 24.93 -51.14 44.78
C ILE A 282 23.86 -50.19 44.20
N HIS A 283 22.72 -50.70 43.71
CA HIS A 283 21.60 -49.89 43.25
C HIS A 283 20.94 -49.13 44.40
N GLU A 284 20.55 -49.84 45.48
CA GLU A 284 19.92 -49.25 46.67
C GLU A 284 20.80 -48.17 47.32
N ASN A 285 22.11 -48.43 47.41
CA ASN A 285 23.06 -47.54 48.07
C ASN A 285 23.69 -46.49 47.12
N ARG A 286 23.34 -46.48 45.82
CA ARG A 286 24.01 -45.66 44.78
C ARG A 286 24.15 -44.19 45.15
N ARG A 287 23.03 -43.54 45.48
CA ARG A 287 22.99 -42.11 45.83
C ARG A 287 23.83 -41.79 47.07
N LEU A 288 23.87 -42.73 48.02
CA LEU A 288 24.59 -42.61 49.28
C LEU A 288 26.11 -42.70 49.06
N LEU A 289 26.56 -43.67 48.25
CA LEU A 289 27.95 -43.86 47.85
C LEU A 289 28.47 -42.68 47.01
N GLN A 290 27.68 -42.17 46.05
CA GLN A 290 28.01 -40.96 45.29
C GLN A 290 28.09 -39.71 46.19
N ALA A 291 27.15 -39.55 47.14
CA ALA A 291 27.17 -38.44 48.09
C ALA A 291 28.37 -38.50 49.05
N ARG A 292 28.72 -39.70 49.55
CA ARG A 292 29.95 -39.97 50.33
C ARG A 292 31.20 -39.54 49.56
N LYS A 293 31.33 -39.96 48.29
CA LYS A 293 32.50 -39.62 47.47
C LYS A 293 32.58 -38.13 47.13
N ARG A 294 31.43 -37.47 46.88
CA ARG A 294 31.36 -36.00 46.70
C ARG A 294 31.77 -35.23 47.96
N LEU A 295 31.34 -35.68 49.14
CA LEU A 295 31.73 -35.09 50.43
C LEU A 295 33.26 -35.15 50.61
N GLN A 296 33.84 -36.34 50.46
CA GLN A 296 35.29 -36.58 50.62
C GLN A 296 36.14 -35.73 49.67
N LEU A 297 35.80 -35.68 48.39
CA LEU A 297 36.54 -34.88 47.41
C LEU A 297 36.45 -33.37 47.70
N ALA A 298 35.31 -32.90 48.24
CA ALA A 298 35.14 -31.50 48.62
C ALA A 298 35.86 -31.15 49.93
N ALA A 299 35.84 -32.04 50.92
CA ALA A 299 36.53 -31.86 52.20
C ALA A 299 38.06 -31.87 52.04
N GLN A 300 38.60 -32.80 51.25
CA GLN A 300 40.03 -32.86 50.87
C GLN A 300 40.48 -31.58 50.16
N ARG A 301 39.68 -31.11 49.19
CA ARG A 301 39.93 -29.85 48.46
C ARG A 301 39.91 -28.64 49.40
N TRP A 302 38.91 -28.53 50.27
CA TRP A 302 38.81 -27.47 51.28
C TRP A 302 39.98 -27.47 52.28
N ALA A 303 40.55 -28.63 52.64
CA ALA A 303 41.77 -28.68 53.44
C ALA A 303 42.98 -28.13 52.68
N ALA A 304 43.21 -28.61 51.46
CA ALA A 304 44.35 -28.20 50.63
C ALA A 304 44.33 -26.68 50.32
N GLU A 305 43.14 -26.11 50.12
CA GLU A 305 42.94 -24.69 49.78
C GLU A 305 42.79 -23.79 51.03
N GLY A 306 43.32 -24.23 52.18
CA GLY A 306 43.45 -23.40 53.38
C GLY A 306 42.14 -23.10 54.11
N ARG A 307 41.14 -23.99 53.99
CA ARG A 307 39.82 -23.93 54.64
C ARG A 307 38.98 -22.67 54.32
N ARG A 308 39.24 -22.04 53.16
CA ARG A 308 38.53 -20.84 52.69
C ARG A 308 37.02 -21.05 52.52
N SER A 309 36.24 -19.97 52.63
CA SER A 309 34.77 -19.97 52.57
C SER A 309 34.17 -20.39 51.23
N ASP A 310 34.95 -20.29 50.16
CA ASP A 310 34.42 -20.26 48.79
C ASP A 310 34.35 -21.67 48.18
N HIS A 311 35.01 -22.63 48.82
CA HIS A 311 35.01 -24.07 48.51
C HIS A 311 33.95 -24.83 49.33
N LEU A 312 33.18 -24.12 50.17
CA LEU A 312 32.05 -24.68 50.94
C LEU A 312 30.87 -25.01 50.03
N LEU A 313 30.17 -26.10 50.32
CA LEU A 313 28.98 -26.52 49.56
C LEU A 313 27.89 -25.45 49.59
N ASN A 314 27.42 -25.06 48.39
CA ASN A 314 26.30 -24.14 48.24
C ASN A 314 25.02 -24.69 48.86
N SER A 315 24.20 -23.79 49.39
CA SER A 315 22.96 -24.12 50.10
C SER A 315 21.91 -24.72 49.15
N GLY A 316 21.68 -26.03 49.27
CA GLY A 316 20.72 -26.76 48.44
C GLY A 316 20.99 -28.26 48.48
N ARG A 317 20.62 -28.94 47.39
CA ARG A 317 20.69 -30.41 47.25
C ARG A 317 22.04 -31.05 47.64
N PRO A 318 23.22 -30.51 47.25
CA PRO A 318 24.51 -31.11 47.62
C PRO A 318 24.74 -31.16 49.13
N LEU A 319 24.31 -30.12 49.86
CA LEU A 319 24.47 -30.03 51.31
C LEU A 319 23.42 -30.87 52.08
N SER A 320 22.29 -31.25 51.46
CA SER A 320 21.40 -32.27 52.03
C SER A 320 21.91 -33.69 51.79
N GLU A 321 22.41 -33.99 50.58
CA GLU A 321 22.93 -35.32 50.23
C GLU A 321 24.18 -35.67 51.07
N ALA A 322 25.10 -34.71 51.28
CA ALA A 322 26.26 -34.88 52.18
C ALA A 322 25.88 -35.20 53.64
N ARG A 323 24.80 -34.59 54.17
CA ARG A 323 24.27 -34.91 55.51
C ARG A 323 23.63 -36.29 55.61
N GLU A 324 23.17 -36.86 54.49
CA GLU A 324 22.58 -38.20 54.49
C GLU A 324 23.67 -39.28 54.44
N ALA A 325 24.69 -39.09 53.59
CA ALA A 325 25.89 -39.92 53.59
C ALA A 325 26.52 -40.03 54.99
N ALA A 326 26.78 -38.89 55.63
CA ALA A 326 27.43 -38.83 56.95
C ALA A 326 26.61 -39.41 58.11
N ARG A 327 25.33 -39.75 57.92
CA ARG A 327 24.49 -40.39 58.94
C ARG A 327 24.29 -41.89 58.73
N ARG A 328 24.45 -42.40 57.50
CA ARG A 328 24.26 -43.83 57.19
C ARG A 328 25.58 -44.60 56.98
N MET A 329 26.68 -43.91 56.66
CA MET A 329 28.01 -44.51 56.47
C MET A 329 29.06 -43.84 57.37
N PRO A 330 28.91 -43.87 58.71
CA PRO A 330 29.78 -43.15 59.63
C PRO A 330 31.19 -43.76 59.77
N GLN A 331 31.38 -45.04 59.46
CA GLN A 331 32.67 -45.72 59.55
C GLN A 331 33.61 -45.40 58.37
N ASP A 332 33.08 -44.81 57.29
CA ASP A 332 33.82 -44.48 56.07
C ASP A 332 34.27 -43.00 55.99
N LEU A 333 33.97 -42.18 56.99
CA LEU A 333 34.31 -40.75 57.01
C LEU A 333 35.41 -40.44 58.02
N ASP A 334 36.24 -39.45 57.70
CA ASP A 334 37.32 -39.00 58.56
C ASP A 334 37.00 -37.71 59.34
N ALA A 335 37.94 -37.27 60.18
CA ALA A 335 37.80 -36.04 60.96
C ALA A 335 37.74 -34.76 60.10
N LEU A 336 38.20 -34.80 58.84
CA LEU A 336 38.17 -33.70 57.91
C LEU A 336 36.80 -33.58 57.21
N ASP A 337 36.18 -34.71 56.82
CA ASP A 337 34.83 -34.78 56.28
C ASP A 337 33.81 -34.10 57.21
N HIS A 338 33.86 -34.43 58.50
CA HIS A 338 33.01 -33.84 59.53
C HIS A 338 33.26 -32.34 59.73
N ALA A 339 34.53 -31.90 59.71
CA ALA A 339 34.89 -30.49 59.87
C ALA A 339 34.38 -29.62 58.69
N PHE A 340 34.46 -30.13 57.46
CA PHE A 340 33.97 -29.45 56.27
C PHE A 340 32.45 -29.27 56.28
N LEU A 341 31.71 -30.33 56.65
CA LEU A 341 30.25 -30.31 56.68
C LEU A 341 29.71 -29.19 57.59
N HIS A 342 30.23 -29.06 58.81
CA HIS A 342 29.83 -28.00 59.75
C HIS A 342 30.15 -26.59 59.27
N ALA A 343 31.25 -26.38 58.53
CA ALA A 343 31.59 -25.07 57.97
C ALA A 343 30.54 -24.62 56.93
N CYS A 344 30.06 -25.53 56.09
CA CYS A 344 29.04 -25.26 55.07
C CYS A 344 27.72 -24.75 55.70
N GLU A 345 27.26 -25.39 56.78
CA GLU A 345 26.01 -25.01 57.46
C GLU A 345 26.04 -23.59 58.04
N ARG A 346 27.21 -23.16 58.53
CA ARG A 346 27.41 -21.83 59.12
C ARG A 346 27.35 -20.72 58.07
N SER A 347 27.81 -21.00 56.85
CA SER A 347 27.73 -20.08 55.70
C SER A 347 26.29 -19.89 55.20
N GLN A 348 25.53 -20.98 55.06
CA GLN A 348 24.13 -20.95 54.58
C GLN A 348 23.24 -19.98 55.39
N ARG A 349 23.42 -19.92 56.72
CA ARG A 349 22.61 -19.05 57.59
C ARG A 349 22.86 -17.56 57.34
N ARG A 350 24.07 -17.16 56.92
CA ARG A 350 24.43 -15.76 56.65
C ARG A 350 23.90 -15.27 55.30
N ARG A 351 24.10 -16.04 54.21
CA ARG A 351 23.74 -15.60 52.85
C ARG A 351 22.23 -15.30 52.68
N ARG A 352 21.34 -16.00 53.39
CA ARG A 352 19.88 -15.81 53.29
C ARG A 352 19.39 -14.41 53.68
N GLY A 353 20.09 -13.70 54.58
CA GLY A 353 19.69 -12.35 55.00
C GLY A 353 19.91 -11.26 53.95
N LEU A 354 20.91 -11.43 53.08
CA LEU A 354 21.32 -10.39 52.11
C LEU A 354 20.41 -10.32 50.88
N TYR A 355 20.03 -11.47 50.31
CA TYR A 355 19.23 -11.51 49.08
C TYR A 355 17.84 -10.88 49.23
N ALA A 356 17.24 -10.96 50.42
CA ALA A 356 15.91 -10.41 50.68
C ALA A 356 15.87 -8.87 50.55
N ALA A 357 16.96 -8.18 50.90
CA ALA A 357 17.03 -6.71 50.86
C ALA A 357 17.28 -6.14 49.45
N ALA A 358 17.91 -6.91 48.56
CA ALA A 358 18.22 -6.46 47.19
C ALA A 358 16.99 -6.53 46.25
N ALA A 359 16.13 -7.52 46.44
CA ALA A 359 14.98 -7.77 45.56
C ALA A 359 13.92 -6.67 45.62
N THR A 360 13.66 -6.11 46.81
CA THR A 360 12.65 -5.05 47.01
C THR A 360 13.03 -3.73 46.34
N LEU A 361 14.32 -3.36 46.35
CA LEU A 361 14.81 -2.12 45.75
C LEU A 361 14.63 -2.09 44.21
N LEU A 362 14.86 -3.22 43.54
CA LEU A 362 14.72 -3.34 42.09
C LEU A 362 13.27 -3.14 41.60
N VAL A 363 12.29 -3.65 42.34
CA VAL A 363 10.85 -3.51 42.00
C VAL A 363 10.39 -2.04 42.05
N VAL A 364 10.90 -1.26 43.00
CA VAL A 364 10.58 0.18 43.12
C VAL A 364 11.17 0.97 41.95
N LEU A 365 12.42 0.72 41.58
CA LEU A 365 13.07 1.42 40.45
C LEU A 365 12.43 1.07 39.10
N ALA A 366 12.04 -0.19 38.88
CA ALA A 366 11.36 -0.61 37.66
C ALA A 366 9.98 0.04 37.51
N SER A 367 9.17 0.05 38.58
CA SER A 367 7.83 0.63 38.57
C SER A 367 7.83 2.14 38.40
N ALA A 368 8.76 2.87 39.04
CA ALA A 368 8.95 4.31 38.82
C ALA A 368 9.31 4.64 37.36
N SER A 369 10.21 3.85 36.76
CA SER A 369 10.64 4.02 35.36
C SER A 369 9.48 3.80 34.38
N MET A 370 8.62 2.82 34.66
CA MET A 370 7.46 2.50 33.84
C MET A 370 6.39 3.61 33.88
N LEU A 371 6.20 4.23 35.05
CA LEU A 371 5.27 5.34 35.28
C LEU A 371 5.67 6.60 34.49
N LEU A 372 6.95 6.99 34.56
CA LEU A 372 7.48 8.13 33.79
C LEU A 372 7.41 7.90 32.28
N GLY A 373 7.73 6.68 31.81
CA GLY A 373 7.63 6.31 30.40
C GLY A 373 6.18 6.30 29.87
N TRP A 374 5.21 5.97 30.71
CA TRP A 374 3.78 6.05 30.38
C TRP A 374 3.30 7.51 30.31
N GLN A 375 3.67 8.34 31.29
CA GLN A 375 3.31 9.77 31.34
C GLN A 375 3.85 10.53 30.12
N ALA A 376 5.10 10.28 29.71
CA ALA A 376 5.70 10.90 28.53
C ALA A 376 4.94 10.55 27.23
N ARG A 377 4.55 9.28 27.05
CA ARG A 377 3.77 8.83 25.88
C ARG A 377 2.36 9.41 25.85
N GLN A 378 1.67 9.48 26.99
CA GLN A 378 0.39 10.18 27.12
C GLN A 378 0.52 11.66 26.71
N ALA A 379 1.53 12.37 27.22
CA ALA A 379 1.73 13.78 26.91
C ALA A 379 1.96 14.03 25.41
N GLN A 380 2.77 13.20 24.75
CA GLN A 380 3.00 13.31 23.30
C GLN A 380 1.72 13.00 22.50
N GLN A 381 1.02 11.89 22.77
CA GLN A 381 -0.19 11.52 22.04
C GLN A 381 -1.31 12.57 22.20
N VAL A 382 -1.45 13.17 23.38
CA VAL A 382 -2.42 14.25 23.62
C VAL A 382 -2.01 15.55 22.90
N ALA A 383 -0.72 15.83 22.74
CA ALA A 383 -0.25 16.98 21.95
C ALA A 383 -0.49 16.78 20.44
N GLU A 384 -0.21 15.58 19.92
CA GLU A 384 -0.46 15.19 18.53
C GLU A 384 -1.96 15.26 18.21
N GLN A 385 -2.83 14.64 19.02
CA GLN A 385 -4.28 14.71 18.85
C GLN A 385 -4.81 16.15 18.88
N ARG A 386 -4.27 17.04 19.73
CA ARG A 386 -4.66 18.45 19.77
C ARG A 386 -4.22 19.22 18.52
N ARG A 387 -3.06 18.89 17.94
CA ARG A 387 -2.61 19.48 16.66
C ARG A 387 -3.50 18.99 15.51
N ASP A 388 -3.80 17.71 15.44
CA ASP A 388 -4.67 17.13 14.41
C ASP A 388 -6.08 17.73 14.46
N GLN A 389 -6.66 17.86 15.66
CA GLN A 389 -7.94 18.54 15.88
C GLN A 389 -7.91 20.01 15.44
N ALA A 390 -6.84 20.74 15.75
CA ALA A 390 -6.68 22.13 15.31
C ALA A 390 -6.53 22.24 13.78
N GLN A 391 -5.75 21.36 13.15
CA GLN A 391 -5.55 21.32 11.71
C GLN A 391 -6.84 20.95 10.96
N GLN A 392 -7.62 20.00 11.49
CA GLN A 392 -8.94 19.64 10.96
C GLN A 392 -9.92 20.82 11.07
N LEU A 393 -9.98 21.49 12.23
CA LEU A 393 -10.84 22.66 12.43
C LEU A 393 -10.44 23.82 11.48
N VAL A 394 -9.15 24.08 11.29
CA VAL A 394 -8.65 25.09 10.36
C VAL A 394 -8.96 24.73 8.91
N SER A 395 -8.81 23.47 8.51
CA SER A 395 -9.16 23.00 7.16
C SER A 395 -10.66 23.17 6.88
N TYR A 396 -11.53 22.73 7.80
CA TYR A 396 -12.98 22.92 7.72
C TYR A 396 -13.38 24.40 7.66
N MET A 397 -12.76 25.25 8.50
CA MET A 397 -13.00 26.69 8.51
C MET A 397 -12.65 27.37 7.18
N LEU A 398 -11.56 26.94 6.53
CA LEU A 398 -11.04 27.56 5.30
C LEU A 398 -11.58 26.91 4.01
N GLY A 399 -12.08 25.68 4.08
CA GLY A 399 -12.79 24.97 3.02
C GLY A 399 -14.31 25.17 3.16
N ASP A 400 -15.00 24.14 3.66
CA ASP A 400 -16.46 24.04 3.72
C ASP A 400 -17.15 25.30 4.27
N LEU A 401 -16.70 25.81 5.43
CA LEU A 401 -17.32 26.98 6.05
C LEU A 401 -17.08 28.26 5.23
N ALA A 402 -15.88 28.44 4.69
CA ALA A 402 -15.59 29.57 3.81
C ALA A 402 -16.47 29.54 2.55
N GLU A 403 -16.71 28.36 1.97
CA GLU A 403 -17.56 28.19 0.78
C GLU A 403 -19.05 28.45 1.07
N GLN A 404 -19.54 28.01 2.23
CA GLN A 404 -20.88 28.38 2.71
C GLN A 404 -21.00 29.90 2.93
N LEU A 405 -19.96 30.56 3.44
CA LEU A 405 -19.94 32.01 3.63
C LEU A 405 -19.83 32.79 2.31
N ARG A 406 -19.16 32.24 1.28
CA ARG A 406 -19.17 32.77 -0.10
C ARG A 406 -20.55 32.75 -0.72
N THR A 407 -21.22 31.59 -0.69
CA THR A 407 -22.54 31.40 -1.31
C THR A 407 -23.64 32.25 -0.65
N VAL A 408 -23.53 32.52 0.65
CA VAL A 408 -24.42 33.46 1.39
C VAL A 408 -23.94 34.93 1.30
N GLY A 409 -22.77 35.19 0.71
CA GLY A 409 -22.23 36.55 0.53
C GLY A 409 -21.76 37.24 1.83
N ASN A 410 -21.55 36.50 2.91
CA ASN A 410 -21.24 37.09 4.22
C ASN A 410 -19.74 37.38 4.39
N LEU A 411 -19.28 38.41 3.67
CA LEU A 411 -17.88 38.85 3.66
C LEU A 411 -17.30 39.17 5.05
N LYS A 412 -18.13 39.62 6.00
CA LYS A 412 -17.68 39.92 7.38
C LYS A 412 -17.33 38.65 8.16
N LEU A 413 -18.13 37.59 8.02
CA LEU A 413 -17.79 36.31 8.63
C LEU A 413 -16.60 35.66 7.90
N LEU A 414 -16.55 35.72 6.57
CA LEU A 414 -15.46 35.19 5.76
C LEU A 414 -14.10 35.80 6.16
N ASP A 415 -14.04 37.12 6.34
CA ASP A 415 -12.89 37.83 6.92
C ASP A 415 -12.57 37.33 8.33
N SER A 416 -13.55 37.28 9.23
CA SER A 416 -13.34 36.89 10.63
C SER A 416 -12.81 35.46 10.81
N VAL A 417 -13.07 34.58 9.84
CA VAL A 417 -12.59 33.20 9.79
C VAL A 417 -11.19 33.16 9.17
N GLY A 418 -11.01 33.74 7.97
CA GLY A 418 -9.71 33.82 7.29
C GLY A 418 -8.64 34.50 8.15
N SER A 419 -8.95 35.68 8.69
CA SER A 419 -8.08 36.49 9.56
C SER A 419 -7.91 35.92 10.99
N ARG A 420 -8.58 34.82 11.35
CA ARG A 420 -8.32 34.06 12.60
C ARG A 420 -7.47 32.82 12.33
N ALA A 421 -7.77 32.10 11.26
CA ALA A 421 -6.94 30.98 10.80
C ALA A 421 -5.55 31.44 10.36
N LEU A 422 -5.44 32.58 9.67
CA LEU A 422 -4.16 33.16 9.24
C LEU A 422 -3.23 33.43 10.41
N ARG A 423 -3.72 34.09 11.48
CA ARG A 423 -2.91 34.35 12.69
C ARG A 423 -2.40 33.08 13.35
N TYR A 424 -3.28 32.09 13.57
CA TYR A 424 -2.87 30.79 14.12
C TYR A 424 -1.76 30.12 13.28
N LEU A 425 -1.76 30.30 11.96
CA LEU A 425 -0.75 29.74 11.07
C LEU A 425 0.52 30.60 11.01
N GLU A 426 0.42 31.93 11.09
CA GLU A 426 1.56 32.85 11.17
C GLU A 426 2.30 32.75 12.53
N ASP A 427 1.60 32.35 13.60
CA ASP A 427 2.18 32.03 14.92
C ASP A 427 3.01 30.72 14.91
N LEU A 428 2.90 29.85 13.88
CA LEU A 428 3.66 28.61 13.79
C LEU A 428 5.09 28.87 13.25
N PRO A 429 6.15 28.34 13.90
CA PRO A 429 7.52 28.45 13.37
C PRO A 429 7.62 27.84 11.97
N SER A 430 8.07 28.61 10.98
CA SER A 430 7.99 28.24 9.55
C SER A 430 8.79 26.98 9.17
N ALA A 431 9.81 26.64 9.97
CA ALA A 431 10.56 25.39 9.86
C ALA A 431 9.77 24.14 10.33
N SER A 432 8.71 24.33 11.12
CA SER A 432 7.87 23.27 11.73
C SER A 432 6.47 23.12 11.07
N MET A 433 6.16 23.98 10.11
CA MET A 433 4.97 23.83 9.25
C MET A 433 5.09 22.56 8.42
N GLN A 434 4.05 21.72 8.43
CA GLN A 434 3.89 20.59 7.53
C GLN A 434 3.23 21.02 6.21
N THR A 435 3.14 20.12 5.24
CA THR A 435 2.47 20.39 3.96
C THR A 435 1.02 20.87 4.14
N GLY A 436 0.28 20.27 5.09
CA GLY A 436 -1.09 20.69 5.42
C GLY A 436 -1.17 22.11 6.02
N ASP A 437 -0.19 22.50 6.83
CA ASP A 437 -0.12 23.86 7.38
C ASP A 437 0.15 24.89 6.27
N LEU A 438 1.02 24.58 5.30
CA LEU A 438 1.28 25.43 4.14
C LEU A 438 0.06 25.54 3.21
N ILE A 439 -0.65 24.43 2.95
CA ILE A 439 -1.92 24.43 2.19
C ILE A 439 -2.95 25.34 2.87
N ASN A 440 -3.16 25.17 4.18
CA ASN A 440 -4.08 26.02 4.94
C ASN A 440 -3.63 27.48 4.98
N HIS A 441 -2.32 27.76 5.07
CA HIS A 441 -1.79 29.13 5.08
C HIS A 441 -1.99 29.81 3.70
N ALA A 442 -1.78 29.09 2.60
CA ALA A 442 -2.14 29.58 1.27
C ALA A 442 -3.65 29.83 1.14
N ARG A 443 -4.49 28.91 1.61
CA ARG A 443 -5.97 29.02 1.60
C ARG A 443 -6.49 30.20 2.45
N ALA A 444 -5.86 30.47 3.59
CA ALA A 444 -6.13 31.63 4.44
C ALA A 444 -5.77 32.94 3.74
N LEU A 445 -4.53 33.08 3.25
CA LEU A 445 -4.06 34.25 2.50
C LEU A 445 -4.92 34.52 1.25
N ARG A 446 -5.33 33.47 0.54
CA ARG A 446 -6.24 33.53 -0.61
C ARG A 446 -7.62 34.07 -0.21
N THR A 447 -8.16 33.61 0.92
CA THR A 447 -9.47 34.08 1.44
C THR A 447 -9.39 35.53 1.92
N THR A 448 -8.29 35.95 2.54
CA THR A 448 -8.03 37.36 2.87
C THR A 448 -7.93 38.22 1.61
N GLY A 449 -7.22 37.76 0.55
CA GLY A 449 -7.14 38.47 -0.73
C GLY A 449 -8.49 38.63 -1.42
N GLU A 450 -9.34 37.60 -1.37
CA GLU A 450 -10.72 37.62 -1.87
C GLU A 450 -11.58 38.67 -1.13
N VAL A 451 -11.49 38.73 0.20
CA VAL A 451 -12.16 39.76 1.01
C VAL A 451 -11.67 41.17 0.63
N LEU A 452 -10.36 41.37 0.54
CA LEU A 452 -9.76 42.66 0.19
C LEU A 452 -10.16 43.12 -1.22
N MET A 453 -10.21 42.20 -2.19
CA MET A 453 -10.65 42.50 -3.56
C MET A 453 -12.13 42.92 -3.59
N ASN A 454 -12.99 42.25 -2.83
CA ASN A 454 -14.41 42.63 -2.71
C ASN A 454 -14.63 43.94 -1.91
N GLN A 455 -13.66 44.35 -1.08
CA GLN A 455 -13.60 45.68 -0.48
C GLN A 455 -13.02 46.76 -1.41
N GLY A 456 -12.57 46.42 -2.63
CA GLY A 456 -11.93 47.33 -3.57
C GLY A 456 -10.45 47.65 -3.27
N LYS A 457 -9.85 47.01 -2.26
CA LYS A 457 -8.43 47.17 -1.87
C LYS A 457 -7.52 46.33 -2.77
N LEU A 458 -7.45 46.70 -4.06
CA LEU A 458 -6.84 45.85 -5.10
C LEU A 458 -5.35 45.57 -4.87
N ASP A 459 -4.57 46.54 -4.37
CA ASP A 459 -3.14 46.36 -4.09
C ASP A 459 -2.88 45.42 -2.90
N GLU A 460 -3.66 45.57 -1.82
CA GLU A 460 -3.61 44.68 -0.66
C GLU A 460 -4.03 43.25 -1.06
N ALA A 461 -5.06 43.12 -1.91
CA ALA A 461 -5.48 41.84 -2.48
C ALA A 461 -4.38 41.21 -3.35
N GLN A 462 -3.71 41.98 -4.20
CA GLN A 462 -2.60 41.50 -5.02
C GLN A 462 -1.44 40.98 -4.15
N ALA A 463 -1.11 41.70 -3.07
CA ALA A 463 -0.10 41.27 -2.11
C ALA A 463 -0.51 39.95 -1.41
N ALA A 464 -1.76 39.86 -0.94
CA ALA A 464 -2.29 38.66 -0.30
C ALA A 464 -2.30 37.43 -1.24
N PHE A 465 -2.79 37.58 -2.48
CA PHE A 465 -2.76 36.50 -3.47
C PHE A 465 -1.34 36.12 -3.89
N THR A 466 -0.41 37.07 -3.98
CA THR A 466 1.01 36.79 -4.30
C THR A 466 1.68 36.01 -3.16
N ARG A 467 1.42 36.37 -1.89
CA ARG A 467 1.85 35.56 -0.73
C ARG A 467 1.23 34.17 -0.79
N ALA A 468 -0.07 34.06 -1.07
CA ALA A 468 -0.78 32.77 -1.15
C ALA A 468 -0.15 31.85 -2.20
N ALA A 469 0.14 32.35 -3.40
CA ALA A 469 0.78 31.60 -4.48
C ALA A 469 2.19 31.12 -4.09
N ALA A 470 2.99 31.97 -3.42
CA ALA A 470 4.31 31.58 -2.93
C ALA A 470 4.24 30.45 -1.89
N THR A 471 3.28 30.51 -0.95
CA THR A 471 3.05 29.46 0.05
C THR A 471 2.53 28.15 -0.58
N ALA A 472 1.64 28.24 -1.57
CA ALA A 472 1.14 27.09 -2.30
C ALA A 472 2.25 26.38 -3.10
N GLU A 473 3.15 27.14 -3.74
CA GLU A 473 4.33 26.60 -4.42
C GLU A 473 5.33 25.94 -3.43
N GLN A 474 5.49 26.47 -2.22
CA GLN A 474 6.26 25.79 -1.17
C GLN A 474 5.63 24.45 -0.74
N ALA A 475 4.29 24.39 -0.61
CA ALA A 475 3.58 23.14 -0.34
C ALA A 475 3.78 22.12 -1.48
N ARG A 476 3.65 22.58 -2.73
CA ARG A 476 3.82 21.75 -3.94
C ARG A 476 5.25 21.24 -4.10
N ALA A 477 6.25 22.06 -3.77
CA ALA A 477 7.66 21.68 -3.78
C ALA A 477 8.00 20.65 -2.68
N ARG A 478 7.42 20.77 -1.48
CA ARG A 478 7.61 19.80 -0.39
C ARG A 478 6.86 18.48 -0.61
N ALA A 479 5.71 18.51 -1.29
CA ALA A 479 4.94 17.31 -1.60
C ALA A 479 4.50 17.27 -3.08
N PRO A 480 5.41 16.95 -4.04
CA PRO A 480 5.10 16.91 -5.46
C PRO A 480 4.04 15.86 -5.88
N ALA A 481 3.69 14.93 -5.00
CA ALA A 481 2.60 13.96 -5.21
C ALA A 481 1.25 14.41 -4.62
N SER A 482 1.19 15.51 -3.87
CA SER A 482 -0.06 15.98 -3.26
C SER A 482 -0.95 16.65 -4.30
N LEU A 483 -2.15 16.10 -4.48
CA LEU A 483 -3.19 16.71 -5.32
C LEU A 483 -3.69 18.03 -4.73
N GLU A 484 -3.88 18.10 -3.41
CA GLU A 484 -4.35 19.33 -2.73
C GLU A 484 -3.33 20.49 -2.85
N ALA A 485 -2.03 20.19 -2.80
CA ALA A 485 -1.00 21.19 -3.06
C ALA A 485 -1.03 21.71 -4.51
N HIS A 486 -1.29 20.83 -5.49
CA HIS A 486 -1.51 21.25 -6.87
C HIS A 486 -2.80 22.06 -7.03
N ALA A 487 -3.87 21.70 -6.30
CA ALA A 487 -5.13 22.43 -6.30
C ALA A 487 -4.97 23.86 -5.79
N GLU A 488 -4.30 24.10 -4.65
CA GLU A 488 -4.08 25.49 -4.19
C GLU A 488 -3.13 26.29 -5.11
N THR A 489 -2.15 25.68 -5.80
CA THR A 489 -1.41 26.40 -6.86
C THR A 489 -2.29 26.76 -8.05
N GLY A 490 -3.29 25.93 -8.38
CA GLY A 490 -4.33 26.26 -9.36
C GLY A 490 -5.24 27.40 -8.89
N GLN A 491 -5.78 27.31 -7.67
CA GLN A 491 -6.70 28.31 -7.11
C GLN A 491 -6.03 29.67 -6.92
N THR A 492 -4.78 29.72 -6.44
CA THR A 492 -4.04 30.98 -6.31
C THR A 492 -3.76 31.63 -7.67
N ALA A 493 -3.50 30.84 -8.72
CA ALA A 493 -3.45 31.33 -10.09
C ALA A 493 -4.84 31.78 -10.62
N TYR A 494 -5.95 31.13 -10.26
CA TYR A 494 -7.29 31.60 -10.61
C TYR A 494 -7.55 33.02 -10.12
N TRP A 495 -7.32 33.30 -8.82
CA TRP A 495 -7.58 34.61 -8.23
C TRP A 495 -6.65 35.72 -8.73
N LEU A 496 -5.35 35.43 -8.94
CA LEU A 496 -4.44 36.38 -9.60
C LEU A 496 -4.89 36.70 -11.03
N GLY A 497 -5.45 35.73 -11.74
CA GLY A 497 -6.05 35.94 -13.06
C GLY A 497 -7.33 36.75 -13.04
N ASP A 498 -8.21 36.55 -12.04
CA ASP A 498 -9.45 37.32 -11.90
C ASP A 498 -9.19 38.77 -11.49
N LEU A 499 -8.26 39.01 -10.55
CA LEU A 499 -7.83 40.36 -10.19
C LEU A 499 -7.25 41.11 -11.40
N ALA A 500 -6.39 40.45 -12.19
CA ALA A 500 -5.86 41.01 -13.44
C ALA A 500 -6.96 41.26 -14.49
N TYR A 501 -7.95 40.36 -14.58
CA TYR A 501 -9.09 40.47 -15.51
C TYR A 501 -10.00 41.66 -15.17
N ARG A 502 -10.39 41.80 -13.89
CA ARG A 502 -11.14 42.96 -13.36
C ARG A 502 -10.37 44.26 -13.59
N SER A 503 -9.05 44.24 -13.41
CA SER A 503 -8.15 45.37 -13.70
C SER A 503 -7.86 45.59 -15.20
N LYS A 504 -8.58 44.90 -16.10
CA LYS A 504 -8.41 44.91 -17.57
C LYS A 504 -7.00 44.60 -18.09
N GLN A 505 -6.13 43.99 -17.28
CA GLN A 505 -4.80 43.51 -17.65
C GLN A 505 -4.89 42.15 -18.37
N LEU A 506 -5.58 42.11 -19.51
CA LEU A 506 -5.96 40.87 -20.20
C LEU A 506 -4.79 39.90 -20.50
N PRO A 507 -3.56 40.33 -20.85
CA PRO A 507 -2.41 39.43 -21.02
C PRO A 507 -1.94 38.77 -19.71
N VAL A 508 -2.04 39.49 -18.59
CA VAL A 508 -1.69 38.98 -17.25
C VAL A 508 -2.74 37.98 -16.79
N ALA A 509 -4.03 38.28 -16.98
CA ALA A 509 -5.12 37.34 -16.77
C ALA A 509 -4.93 36.05 -17.61
N GLN A 510 -4.49 36.19 -18.87
CA GLN A 510 -4.23 35.04 -19.75
C GLN A 510 -3.14 34.12 -19.21
N ARG A 511 -2.03 34.69 -18.70
CA ARG A 511 -0.94 33.92 -18.09
C ARG A 511 -1.45 33.11 -16.90
N TYR A 512 -2.11 33.77 -15.95
CA TYR A 512 -2.55 33.13 -14.70
C TYR A 512 -3.67 32.12 -14.92
N TRP A 513 -4.67 32.41 -15.75
CA TRP A 513 -5.72 31.42 -16.09
C TRP A 513 -5.22 30.26 -16.96
N SER A 514 -4.12 30.44 -17.70
CA SER A 514 -3.44 29.30 -18.36
C SER A 514 -2.70 28.40 -17.36
N GLN A 515 -2.14 28.97 -16.28
CA GLN A 515 -1.54 28.20 -15.19
C GLN A 515 -2.61 27.43 -14.39
N TYR A 516 -3.75 28.06 -14.10
CA TYR A 516 -4.92 27.40 -13.51
C TYR A 516 -5.42 26.24 -14.38
N LEU A 517 -5.58 26.45 -15.70
CA LEU A 517 -5.93 25.36 -16.63
C LEU A 517 -4.92 24.20 -16.57
N ALA A 518 -3.62 24.49 -16.58
CA ALA A 518 -2.59 23.45 -16.53
C ALA A 518 -2.62 22.67 -15.20
N ALA A 519 -2.96 23.31 -14.08
CA ALA A 519 -3.18 22.65 -12.79
C ALA A 519 -4.42 21.75 -12.83
N CYS A 520 -5.56 22.22 -13.33
CA CYS A 520 -6.76 21.41 -13.48
C CYS A 520 -6.57 20.23 -14.45
N GLU A 521 -5.88 20.43 -15.58
CA GLU A 521 -5.52 19.36 -16.52
C GLU A 521 -4.48 18.39 -15.91
N HIS A 522 -3.72 18.75 -14.88
CA HIS A 522 -2.91 17.82 -14.08
C HIS A 522 -3.78 17.00 -13.10
N LEU A 523 -4.64 17.67 -12.33
CA LEU A 523 -5.54 17.03 -11.36
C LEU A 523 -6.46 16.00 -12.02
N VAL A 524 -7.08 16.34 -13.15
CA VAL A 524 -7.93 15.42 -13.93
C VAL A 524 -7.13 14.28 -14.59
N ARG A 525 -5.82 14.45 -14.85
CA ARG A 525 -4.98 13.32 -15.30
C ARG A 525 -4.63 12.36 -14.15
N ALA A 526 -4.44 12.86 -12.93
CA ALA A 526 -4.12 12.05 -11.77
C ALA A 526 -5.36 11.35 -11.16
N ALA A 527 -6.51 12.03 -11.16
CA ALA A 527 -7.77 11.54 -10.60
C ALA A 527 -8.94 11.69 -11.61
N PRO A 528 -8.94 10.94 -12.73
CA PRO A 528 -9.82 11.17 -13.88
C PRO A 528 -11.32 10.89 -13.65
N GLN A 529 -11.71 10.30 -12.53
CA GLN A 529 -13.12 10.05 -12.19
C GLN A 529 -13.65 10.94 -11.07
N ASP A 530 -12.80 11.78 -10.48
CA ASP A 530 -13.17 12.70 -9.41
C ASP A 530 -14.04 13.85 -9.98
N PRO A 531 -15.29 14.03 -9.50
CA PRO A 531 -16.17 15.05 -10.03
C PRO A 531 -15.71 16.48 -9.69
N HIS A 532 -14.95 16.68 -8.62
CA HIS A 532 -14.48 18.01 -8.21
C HIS A 532 -13.45 18.55 -9.21
N TRP A 533 -12.43 17.76 -9.56
CA TRP A 533 -11.41 18.20 -10.53
C TRP A 533 -11.96 18.34 -11.96
N GLN A 534 -12.96 17.53 -12.34
CA GLN A 534 -13.68 17.71 -13.60
C GLN A 534 -14.48 19.03 -13.64
N LEU A 535 -15.05 19.45 -12.50
CA LEU A 535 -15.78 20.71 -12.38
C LEU A 535 -14.82 21.92 -12.41
N GLU A 536 -13.72 21.87 -11.65
CA GLU A 536 -12.62 22.85 -11.66
C GLU A 536 -12.03 23.05 -13.06
N LEU A 537 -11.79 21.97 -13.80
CA LEU A 537 -11.37 22.04 -15.20
C LEU A 537 -12.40 22.78 -16.08
N SER A 538 -13.69 22.61 -15.78
CA SER A 538 -14.75 23.35 -16.49
C SER A 538 -14.72 24.85 -16.18
N TYR A 539 -14.31 25.26 -14.97
CA TYR A 539 -14.15 26.68 -14.60
C TYR A 539 -12.94 27.31 -15.29
N ALA A 540 -11.78 26.66 -15.27
CA ALA A 540 -10.59 27.12 -15.98
C ALA A 540 -10.86 27.33 -17.49
N LEU A 541 -11.61 26.42 -18.11
CA LEU A 541 -12.07 26.54 -19.50
C LEU A 541 -13.06 27.70 -19.70
N ASN A 542 -14.00 27.90 -18.77
CA ASN A 542 -14.96 29.00 -18.86
C ASN A 542 -14.26 30.37 -18.75
N ASN A 543 -13.31 30.52 -17.83
CA ASN A 543 -12.56 31.75 -17.59
C ASN A 543 -11.72 32.14 -18.83
N LEU A 544 -11.00 31.18 -19.41
CA LEU A 544 -10.28 31.40 -20.67
C LEU A 544 -11.23 31.65 -21.86
N GLY A 545 -12.44 31.07 -21.84
CA GLY A 545 -13.49 31.36 -22.82
C GLY A 545 -13.96 32.82 -22.74
N THR A 546 -14.25 33.30 -21.54
CA THR A 546 -14.62 34.70 -21.27
C THR A 546 -13.50 35.66 -21.67
N LEU A 547 -12.25 35.34 -21.35
CA LEU A 547 -11.09 36.13 -21.78
C LEU A 547 -10.92 36.17 -23.31
N ALA A 548 -11.13 35.03 -23.99
CA ALA A 548 -11.12 34.99 -25.44
C ALA A 548 -12.27 35.84 -26.04
N LYS A 549 -13.45 35.87 -25.41
CA LYS A 549 -14.58 36.74 -25.81
C LYS A 549 -14.25 38.23 -25.65
N GLU A 550 -13.68 38.65 -24.51
CA GLU A 550 -13.26 40.05 -24.30
C GLU A 550 -12.18 40.50 -25.30
N GLN A 551 -11.29 39.59 -25.70
CA GLN A 551 -10.27 39.85 -26.74
C GLN A 551 -10.81 39.74 -28.18
N GLY A 552 -12.14 39.64 -28.40
CA GLY A 552 -12.75 39.49 -29.73
C GLY A 552 -12.49 38.13 -30.42
N ARG A 553 -11.83 37.18 -29.75
CA ARG A 553 -11.47 35.84 -30.26
C ARG A 553 -12.63 34.86 -30.11
N THR A 554 -13.83 35.27 -30.54
CA THR A 554 -15.12 34.60 -30.29
C THR A 554 -15.16 33.13 -30.70
N GLY A 555 -14.51 32.76 -31.81
CA GLY A 555 -14.40 31.35 -32.22
C GLY A 555 -13.61 30.46 -31.24
N ALA A 556 -12.58 31.01 -30.59
CA ALA A 556 -11.86 30.31 -29.52
C ALA A 556 -12.69 30.24 -28.23
N ALA A 557 -13.43 31.31 -27.92
CA ALA A 557 -14.35 31.33 -26.78
C ALA A 557 -15.41 30.23 -26.89
N ILE A 558 -16.05 30.09 -28.05
CA ILE A 558 -17.03 29.02 -28.36
C ILE A 558 -16.44 27.63 -28.12
N GLY A 559 -15.21 27.37 -28.58
CA GLY A 559 -14.53 26.08 -28.36
C GLY A 559 -14.22 25.79 -26.89
N LEU A 560 -13.88 26.81 -26.10
CA LEU A 560 -13.59 26.70 -24.67
C LEU A 560 -14.86 26.48 -23.84
N PHE A 561 -15.92 27.28 -24.09
CA PHE A 561 -17.23 27.07 -23.45
C PHE A 561 -17.83 25.70 -23.80
N ALA A 562 -17.70 25.23 -25.06
CA ALA A 562 -18.16 23.90 -25.45
C ALA A 562 -17.45 22.77 -24.68
N ARG A 563 -16.14 22.89 -24.41
CA ARG A 563 -15.40 21.95 -23.53
C ARG A 563 -15.93 22.00 -22.08
N SER A 564 -16.15 23.20 -21.54
CA SER A 564 -16.70 23.38 -20.18
C SER A 564 -18.08 22.74 -20.03
N ILE A 565 -18.99 23.00 -20.98
CA ILE A 565 -20.34 22.44 -21.06
C ILE A 565 -20.31 20.92 -21.19
N ALA A 566 -19.38 20.35 -21.96
CA ALA A 566 -19.26 18.90 -22.10
C ALA A 566 -18.94 18.21 -20.77
N LEU A 567 -18.02 18.78 -19.97
CA LEU A 567 -17.71 18.29 -18.62
C LEU A 567 -18.92 18.43 -17.68
N LYS A 568 -19.52 19.62 -17.59
CA LYS A 568 -20.69 19.86 -16.74
C LYS A 568 -21.89 18.96 -17.10
N ARG A 569 -22.14 18.68 -18.38
CA ARG A 569 -23.17 17.71 -18.82
C ARG A 569 -22.85 16.27 -18.38
N GLN A 570 -21.58 15.84 -18.46
CA GLN A 570 -21.17 14.51 -18.00
C GLN A 570 -21.33 14.34 -16.48
N LEU A 571 -21.02 15.39 -15.71
CA LEU A 571 -21.23 15.44 -14.26
C LEU A 571 -22.72 15.45 -13.88
N LEU A 572 -23.53 16.27 -14.55
CA LEU A 572 -24.97 16.36 -14.28
C LEU A 572 -25.70 15.06 -14.66
N ALA A 573 -25.25 14.35 -15.70
CA ALA A 573 -25.78 13.02 -16.04
C ALA A 573 -25.47 11.94 -14.98
N ARG A 574 -24.45 12.14 -14.13
CA ARG A 574 -24.14 11.29 -12.97
C ARG A 574 -24.90 11.73 -11.70
N THR A 575 -25.34 12.99 -11.63
CA THR A 575 -26.00 13.59 -10.46
C THR A 575 -27.20 14.46 -10.89
N PRO A 576 -28.29 13.87 -11.43
CA PRO A 576 -29.35 14.63 -12.10
C PRO A 576 -30.01 15.70 -11.23
N ASP A 577 -30.13 15.43 -9.93
CA ASP A 577 -30.84 16.27 -8.95
C ASP A 577 -29.97 17.38 -8.36
N ASN A 578 -28.70 17.49 -8.79
CA ASN A 578 -27.77 18.53 -8.31
C ASN A 578 -28.13 19.91 -8.89
N ALA A 579 -28.94 20.66 -8.15
CA ALA A 579 -29.41 22.00 -8.50
C ALA A 579 -28.27 23.01 -8.74
N ALA A 580 -27.20 22.96 -7.94
CA ALA A 580 -26.04 23.85 -8.09
C ALA A 580 -25.31 23.58 -9.42
N LEU A 581 -25.00 22.32 -9.71
CA LEU A 581 -24.36 21.91 -10.97
C LEU A 581 -25.25 22.18 -12.20
N ARG A 582 -26.57 22.09 -12.04
CA ARG A 582 -27.55 22.48 -13.06
C ARG A 582 -27.53 23.99 -13.33
N TYR A 583 -27.38 24.82 -12.31
CA TYR A 583 -27.23 26.27 -12.46
C TYR A 583 -25.88 26.65 -13.09
N GLU A 584 -24.81 25.97 -12.70
CA GLU A 584 -23.46 26.09 -13.28
C GLU A 584 -23.42 25.75 -14.79
N LEU A 585 -24.21 24.76 -15.22
CA LEU A 585 -24.39 24.43 -16.62
C LEU A 585 -25.23 25.50 -17.35
N VAL A 586 -26.25 26.06 -16.70
CA VAL A 586 -27.05 27.21 -17.18
C VAL A 586 -26.17 28.44 -17.45
N ASP A 587 -25.28 28.80 -16.53
CA ASP A 587 -24.37 29.93 -16.73
C ASP A 587 -23.37 29.66 -17.87
N SER A 588 -22.81 28.45 -17.94
CA SER A 588 -21.91 28.04 -19.03
C SER A 588 -22.60 28.07 -20.41
N LEU A 589 -23.86 27.62 -20.49
CA LEU A 589 -24.71 27.71 -21.70
C LEU A 589 -25.00 29.17 -22.08
N SER A 590 -25.23 30.05 -21.09
CA SER A 590 -25.45 31.48 -21.31
C SER A 590 -24.23 32.14 -21.96
N TRP A 591 -23.01 31.76 -21.57
CA TRP A 591 -21.76 32.24 -22.17
C TRP A 591 -21.53 31.72 -23.59
N LEU A 592 -21.76 30.42 -23.84
CA LEU A 592 -21.66 29.84 -25.18
C LEU A 592 -22.66 30.50 -26.15
N SER A 593 -23.92 30.66 -25.72
CA SER A 593 -24.99 31.19 -26.55
C SER A 593 -24.75 32.67 -26.88
N LEU A 594 -24.25 33.46 -25.92
CA LEU A 594 -23.83 34.84 -26.17
C LEU A 594 -22.65 34.92 -27.16
N ALA A 595 -21.64 34.06 -27.03
CA ALA A 595 -20.54 34.03 -27.98
C ALA A 595 -20.99 33.60 -29.39
N GLN A 596 -21.93 32.66 -29.49
CA GLN A 596 -22.57 32.28 -30.76
C GLN A 596 -23.40 33.43 -31.34
N GLU A 597 -24.14 34.18 -30.53
CA GLU A 597 -24.89 35.38 -30.93
C GLU A 597 -23.97 36.50 -31.44
N MET A 598 -22.83 36.75 -30.77
CA MET A 598 -21.80 37.70 -31.22
C MET A 598 -21.08 37.26 -32.50
N GLN A 599 -21.00 35.94 -32.77
CA GLN A 599 -20.57 35.38 -34.05
C GLN A 599 -21.73 35.31 -35.08
N GLY A 600 -22.92 35.76 -34.70
CA GLY A 600 -24.14 35.71 -35.50
C GLY A 600 -24.62 34.31 -35.89
N SER A 601 -24.17 33.28 -35.16
CA SER A 601 -24.68 31.91 -35.24
C SER A 601 -26.01 31.80 -34.48
N LEU A 602 -27.05 32.48 -34.97
CA LEU A 602 -28.31 32.71 -34.26
C LEU A 602 -29.05 31.41 -33.90
N ALA A 603 -29.09 30.42 -34.81
CA ALA A 603 -29.77 29.16 -34.56
C ALA A 603 -29.08 28.28 -33.48
N PRO A 604 -27.74 28.11 -33.48
CA PRO A 604 -27.03 27.56 -32.32
C PRO A 604 -27.26 28.32 -31.01
N ALA A 605 -27.19 29.66 -31.04
CA ALA A 605 -27.40 30.50 -29.85
C ALA A 605 -28.81 30.32 -29.27
N GLU A 606 -29.85 30.30 -30.10
CA GLU A 606 -31.21 30.01 -29.66
C GLU A 606 -31.31 28.61 -29.05
N GLN A 607 -30.68 27.59 -29.66
CA GLN A 607 -30.70 26.22 -29.10
C GLN A 607 -30.04 26.16 -27.72
N GLY A 608 -28.91 26.84 -27.51
CA GLY A 608 -28.23 26.91 -26.21
C GLY A 608 -29.05 27.62 -25.13
N TYR A 609 -29.66 28.77 -25.47
CA TYR A 609 -30.55 29.46 -24.55
C TYR A 609 -31.85 28.67 -24.27
N ARG A 610 -32.38 27.89 -25.23
CA ARG A 610 -33.52 26.97 -25.04
C ARG A 610 -33.20 25.85 -24.04
N GLU A 611 -31.99 25.29 -24.11
CA GLU A 611 -31.49 24.31 -23.13
C GLU A 611 -31.37 24.92 -21.73
N GLN A 612 -30.83 26.14 -21.64
CA GLN A 612 -30.79 26.94 -20.41
C GLN A 612 -32.20 27.22 -19.84
N ILE A 613 -33.19 27.56 -20.68
CA ILE A 613 -34.59 27.74 -20.26
C ILE A 613 -35.17 26.45 -19.69
N ALA A 614 -34.93 25.30 -20.31
CA ALA A 614 -35.40 24.01 -19.81
C ALA A 614 -34.79 23.66 -18.45
N MET A 615 -33.49 23.92 -18.24
CA MET A 615 -32.84 23.71 -16.95
C MET A 615 -33.32 24.69 -15.87
N LEU A 616 -33.56 25.95 -16.22
CA LEU A 616 -34.10 26.96 -15.31
C LEU A 616 -35.57 26.71 -14.93
N ARG A 617 -36.40 26.14 -15.82
CA ARG A 617 -37.77 25.71 -15.48
C ARG A 617 -37.74 24.64 -14.37
N VAL A 618 -36.94 23.59 -14.52
CA VAL A 618 -36.76 22.56 -13.48
C VAL A 618 -36.35 23.17 -12.14
N LEU A 619 -35.38 24.10 -12.13
CA LEU A 619 -34.95 24.79 -10.91
C LEU A 619 -36.09 25.61 -10.25
N VAL A 620 -36.88 26.34 -11.06
CA VAL A 620 -38.01 27.16 -10.60
C VAL A 620 -39.22 26.33 -10.13
N GLU A 621 -39.36 25.12 -10.63
CA GLU A 621 -40.43 24.17 -10.26
C GLU A 621 -40.15 23.46 -8.93
N HIS A 622 -38.87 23.29 -8.54
CA HIS A 622 -38.48 22.64 -7.29
C HIS A 622 -38.38 23.59 -6.08
N ASP A 623 -38.23 24.91 -6.31
CA ASP A 623 -38.08 25.91 -5.27
C ASP A 623 -39.16 27.02 -5.39
N PRO A 624 -40.17 27.02 -4.50
CA PRO A 624 -41.21 28.05 -4.44
C PRO A 624 -40.72 29.48 -4.21
N ASP A 625 -39.52 29.72 -3.67
CA ASP A 625 -39.00 31.05 -3.33
C ASP A 625 -37.76 31.46 -4.16
N ALA A 626 -37.43 30.70 -5.21
CA ALA A 626 -36.32 30.98 -6.13
C ALA A 626 -36.55 32.19 -7.07
N HIS A 627 -36.81 33.38 -6.52
CA HIS A 627 -37.00 34.62 -7.27
C HIS A 627 -35.81 34.94 -8.20
N ALA A 628 -34.58 34.62 -7.78
CA ALA A 628 -33.38 34.79 -8.60
C ALA A 628 -33.39 33.91 -9.87
N TRP A 629 -33.79 32.64 -9.75
CA TRP A 629 -33.92 31.73 -10.89
C TRP A 629 -35.11 32.11 -11.79
N ARG A 630 -36.24 32.56 -11.22
CA ARG A 630 -37.38 33.10 -11.98
C ARG A 630 -36.99 34.32 -12.81
N ARG A 631 -36.24 35.26 -12.22
CA ARG A 631 -35.70 36.42 -12.93
C ARG A 631 -34.75 35.99 -14.06
N ARG A 632 -33.86 35.02 -13.80
CA ARG A 632 -32.93 34.48 -14.82
C ARG A 632 -33.68 33.79 -15.97
N LEU A 633 -34.76 33.05 -15.66
CA LEU A 633 -35.64 32.41 -16.64
C LEU A 633 -36.34 33.45 -17.52
N ALA A 634 -36.97 34.47 -16.91
CA ALA A 634 -37.62 35.57 -17.62
C ALA A 634 -36.65 36.34 -18.53
N GLY A 635 -35.43 36.63 -18.06
CA GLY A 635 -34.39 37.25 -18.89
C GLY A 635 -33.90 36.37 -20.04
N SER A 636 -33.87 35.04 -19.85
CA SER A 636 -33.52 34.07 -20.90
C SER A 636 -34.60 34.00 -21.97
N LEU A 637 -35.88 34.00 -21.56
CA LEU A 637 -37.04 34.06 -22.47
C LEU A 637 -37.02 35.32 -23.35
N ILE A 638 -36.67 36.50 -22.82
CA ILE A 638 -36.53 37.72 -23.64
C ILE A 638 -35.38 37.64 -24.65
N ARG A 639 -34.23 37.06 -24.28
CA ARG A 639 -33.13 36.82 -25.23
C ARG A 639 -33.57 35.91 -26.38
N VAL A 640 -34.28 34.84 -26.05
CA VAL A 640 -34.79 33.88 -27.04
C VAL A 640 -35.91 34.47 -27.88
N SER A 641 -36.80 35.29 -27.32
CA SER A 641 -37.77 36.10 -28.08
C SER A 641 -37.07 36.99 -29.12
N ASN A 642 -36.02 37.70 -28.71
CA ASN A 642 -35.26 38.59 -29.61
C ASN A 642 -34.50 37.83 -30.72
N LEU A 643 -34.11 36.58 -30.47
CA LEU A 643 -33.51 35.70 -31.48
C LEU A 643 -34.57 35.13 -32.42
N ALA A 644 -35.67 34.58 -31.89
CA ALA A 644 -36.79 34.06 -32.67
C ALA A 644 -37.37 35.14 -33.60
N LEU A 645 -37.51 36.38 -33.11
CA LEU A 645 -37.94 37.53 -33.94
C LEU A 645 -36.94 37.84 -35.06
N ALA A 646 -35.63 37.82 -34.77
CA ALA A 646 -34.57 38.00 -35.77
C ALA A 646 -34.49 36.86 -36.79
N ARG A 647 -35.18 35.74 -36.55
CA ARG A 647 -35.34 34.59 -37.45
C ARG A 647 -36.72 34.52 -38.11
N GLY A 648 -37.58 35.53 -37.92
CA GLY A 648 -38.94 35.59 -38.47
C GLY A 648 -40.00 34.76 -37.73
N GLN A 649 -39.68 34.19 -36.57
CA GLN A 649 -40.53 33.27 -35.80
C GLN A 649 -41.46 34.06 -34.84
N LEU A 650 -42.29 34.96 -35.39
CA LEU A 650 -43.05 35.97 -34.63
C LEU A 650 -43.91 35.39 -33.50
N HIS A 651 -44.77 34.40 -33.76
CA HIS A 651 -45.60 33.77 -32.73
C HIS A 651 -44.78 33.10 -31.61
N GLN A 652 -43.61 32.55 -31.93
CA GLN A 652 -42.74 31.90 -30.97
C GLN A 652 -42.11 32.94 -30.04
N ALA A 653 -41.62 34.05 -30.61
CA ALA A 653 -41.11 35.19 -29.87
C ALA A 653 -42.19 35.84 -28.98
N GLN A 654 -43.39 36.05 -29.51
CA GLN A 654 -44.56 36.56 -28.78
C GLN A 654 -44.88 35.69 -27.55
N THR A 655 -44.87 34.37 -27.72
CA THR A 655 -45.08 33.40 -26.63
C THR A 655 -44.00 33.52 -25.55
N ASP A 656 -42.72 33.53 -25.93
CA ASP A 656 -41.61 33.62 -24.98
C ASP A 656 -41.64 34.94 -24.17
N ALA A 657 -41.96 36.06 -24.82
CA ALA A 657 -42.08 37.35 -24.13
C ALA A 657 -43.31 37.42 -23.21
N GLN A 658 -44.44 36.81 -23.59
CA GLN A 658 -45.62 36.69 -22.72
C GLN A 658 -45.34 35.84 -21.47
N ASP A 659 -44.62 34.73 -21.61
CA ASP A 659 -44.13 33.94 -20.46
C ASP A 659 -43.26 34.80 -19.54
N SER A 660 -42.31 35.55 -20.11
CA SER A 660 -41.43 36.44 -19.35
C SER A 660 -42.19 37.55 -18.62
N LEU A 661 -43.16 38.19 -19.30
CA LEU A 661 -43.99 39.25 -18.72
C LEU A 661 -44.75 38.73 -17.49
N ARG A 662 -45.40 37.57 -17.59
CA ARG A 662 -46.14 36.98 -16.46
C ARG A 662 -45.24 36.70 -15.26
N MET A 663 -44.02 36.19 -15.48
CA MET A 663 -43.04 35.97 -14.42
C MET A 663 -42.57 37.27 -13.77
N LEU A 664 -42.30 38.31 -14.57
CA LEU A 664 -41.82 39.61 -14.09
C LEU A 664 -42.91 40.41 -13.39
N GLN A 665 -44.16 40.32 -13.83
CA GLN A 665 -45.32 40.90 -13.13
C GLN A 665 -45.47 40.28 -11.73
N ALA A 666 -45.38 38.95 -11.61
CA ALA A 666 -45.44 38.28 -10.32
C ALA A 666 -44.28 38.68 -9.39
N LEU A 667 -43.05 38.82 -9.93
CA LEU A 667 -41.90 39.30 -9.15
C LEU A 667 -42.07 40.75 -8.68
N VAL A 668 -42.46 41.67 -9.57
CA VAL A 668 -42.66 43.09 -9.21
C VAL A 668 -43.83 43.28 -8.24
N ALA A 669 -44.86 42.43 -8.29
CA ALA A 669 -45.95 42.44 -7.30
C ALA A 669 -45.48 42.02 -5.89
N LEU A 670 -44.45 41.16 -5.78
CA LEU A 670 -43.86 40.74 -4.51
C LEU A 670 -42.88 41.77 -3.93
N GLN A 671 -42.15 42.51 -4.79
CA GLN A 671 -41.26 43.60 -4.38
C GLN A 671 -41.38 44.81 -5.33
N PRO A 672 -42.36 45.72 -5.10
CA PRO A 672 -42.58 46.90 -5.95
C PRO A 672 -41.41 47.87 -6.00
N ASP A 673 -40.57 47.88 -4.95
CA ASP A 673 -39.37 48.72 -4.87
C ASP A 673 -38.14 48.09 -5.55
N ASN A 674 -38.24 46.87 -6.08
CA ASN A 674 -37.14 46.20 -6.75
C ASN A 674 -36.92 46.79 -8.16
N VAL A 675 -36.13 47.87 -8.21
CA VAL A 675 -35.80 48.64 -9.42
C VAL A 675 -35.31 47.78 -10.58
N ALA A 676 -34.54 46.72 -10.28
CA ALA A 676 -34.01 45.81 -11.28
C ALA A 676 -35.10 44.93 -11.91
N TRP A 677 -36.05 44.44 -11.10
CA TRP A 677 -37.20 43.67 -11.60
C TRP A 677 -38.16 44.56 -12.40
N ARG A 678 -38.37 45.82 -11.98
CA ARG A 678 -39.15 46.81 -12.73
C ARG A 678 -38.52 47.18 -14.08
N ARG A 679 -37.20 47.31 -14.16
CA ARG A 679 -36.48 47.50 -15.43
C ARG A 679 -36.67 46.32 -16.36
N ASP A 680 -36.54 45.10 -15.84
CA ASP A 680 -36.72 43.88 -16.63
C ASP A 680 -38.18 43.72 -17.11
N LEU A 681 -39.16 44.07 -16.27
CA LEU A 681 -40.60 44.13 -16.63
C LEU A 681 -40.85 45.13 -17.78
N ALA A 682 -40.31 46.35 -17.68
CA ALA A 682 -40.44 47.36 -18.73
C ALA A 682 -39.83 46.87 -20.06
N HIS A 683 -38.71 46.14 -20.02
CA HIS A 683 -38.12 45.52 -21.19
C HIS A 683 -39.01 44.41 -21.79
N ALA A 684 -39.69 43.60 -20.97
CA ALA A 684 -40.62 42.58 -21.45
C ALA A 684 -41.85 43.19 -22.13
N ASP A 685 -42.49 44.19 -21.51
CA ASP A 685 -43.56 44.99 -22.14
C ASP A 685 -43.08 45.62 -23.46
N ALA A 686 -41.87 46.17 -23.50
CA ALA A 686 -41.30 46.81 -24.70
C ALA A 686 -41.07 45.84 -25.87
N GLN A 687 -40.76 44.56 -25.62
CA GLN A 687 -40.67 43.56 -26.69
C GLN A 687 -42.05 43.09 -27.15
N ILE A 688 -43.02 42.90 -26.24
CA ILE A 688 -44.40 42.56 -26.63
C ILE A 688 -45.01 43.66 -27.47
N GLY A 689 -44.86 44.93 -27.07
CA GLY A 689 -45.35 46.06 -27.84
C GLY A 689 -44.71 46.18 -29.22
N TRP A 690 -43.41 45.88 -29.34
CA TRP A 690 -42.73 45.84 -30.64
C TRP A 690 -43.20 44.70 -31.53
N MET A 691 -43.46 43.51 -30.97
CA MET A 691 -44.00 42.39 -31.76
C MET A 691 -45.46 42.62 -32.17
N ALA A 692 -46.28 43.23 -31.31
CA ALA A 692 -47.63 43.64 -31.67
C ALA A 692 -47.64 44.66 -32.83
N ALA A 693 -46.64 45.54 -32.92
CA ALA A 693 -46.50 46.46 -34.06
C ALA A 693 -46.19 45.72 -35.37
N LEU A 694 -45.33 44.70 -35.32
CA LEU A 694 -44.96 43.86 -36.47
C LEU A 694 -46.09 42.88 -36.88
N ASP A 695 -46.96 42.51 -35.95
CA ASP A 695 -48.17 41.70 -36.16
C ASP A 695 -49.39 42.53 -36.64
N GLY A 696 -49.21 43.83 -36.87
CA GLY A 696 -50.27 44.71 -37.36
C GLY A 696 -51.31 45.13 -36.31
N GLN A 697 -50.96 45.10 -35.02
CA GLN A 697 -51.81 45.45 -33.88
C GLN A 697 -51.36 46.75 -33.17
N PRO A 698 -51.49 47.94 -33.81
CA PRO A 698 -50.90 49.18 -33.31
C PRO A 698 -51.47 49.64 -31.96
N GLU A 699 -52.75 49.41 -31.67
CA GLU A 699 -53.36 49.75 -30.37
C GLU A 699 -52.77 48.93 -29.22
N LEU A 700 -52.49 47.64 -29.47
CA LEU A 700 -51.83 46.78 -28.48
C LEU A 700 -50.37 47.17 -28.30
N ALA A 701 -49.68 47.49 -29.40
CA ALA A 701 -48.31 47.96 -29.42
C ALA A 701 -48.12 49.23 -28.58
N VAL A 702 -48.94 50.26 -28.82
CA VAL A 702 -48.94 51.52 -28.07
C VAL A 702 -49.15 51.26 -26.58
N ARG A 703 -50.20 50.50 -26.19
CA ARG A 703 -50.51 50.21 -24.77
C ARG A 703 -49.35 49.57 -24.01
N HIS A 704 -48.61 48.66 -24.64
CA HIS A 704 -47.44 48.01 -24.02
C HIS A 704 -46.22 48.94 -23.97
N LEU A 705 -45.95 49.71 -25.04
CA LEU A 705 -44.83 50.65 -25.09
C LEU A 705 -45.02 51.85 -24.13
N GLU A 706 -46.24 52.35 -23.98
CA GLU A 706 -46.61 53.37 -22.99
C GLU A 706 -46.41 52.85 -21.56
N ARG A 707 -46.84 51.61 -21.26
CA ARG A 707 -46.62 50.98 -19.93
C ARG A 707 -45.13 50.80 -19.63
N ALA A 708 -44.34 50.38 -20.62
CA ALA A 708 -42.89 50.27 -20.50
C ALA A 708 -42.26 51.63 -20.19
N ARG A 709 -42.62 52.68 -20.94
CA ARG A 709 -42.15 54.06 -20.74
C ARG A 709 -42.57 54.65 -19.39
N GLN A 710 -43.80 54.42 -18.94
CA GLN A 710 -44.26 54.81 -17.60
C GLN A 710 -43.42 54.13 -16.49
N THR A 711 -43.13 52.84 -16.66
CA THR A 711 -42.30 52.07 -15.72
C THR A 711 -40.86 52.60 -15.69
N MET A 712 -40.27 52.91 -16.85
CA MET A 712 -38.92 53.50 -16.97
C MET A 712 -38.84 54.93 -16.42
N ALA A 713 -39.83 55.78 -16.67
CA ALA A 713 -39.86 57.14 -16.15
C ALA A 713 -39.75 57.16 -14.61
N GLY A 714 -40.47 56.26 -13.92
CA GLY A 714 -40.38 56.06 -12.47
C GLY A 714 -39.11 55.36 -11.97
N LEU A 715 -38.15 55.03 -12.84
CA LEU A 715 -36.80 54.55 -12.50
C LEU A 715 -35.72 55.61 -12.82
N LEU A 716 -35.94 56.42 -13.86
CA LEU A 716 -35.01 57.47 -14.31
C LEU A 716 -35.02 58.72 -13.42
N THR A 717 -35.98 58.85 -12.50
CA THR A 717 -36.02 59.91 -11.45
C THR A 717 -35.02 59.70 -10.31
N GLN A 718 -34.25 58.61 -10.31
CA GLN A 718 -33.20 58.34 -9.32
C GLN A 718 -32.00 59.27 -9.52
N ALA A 719 -31.25 59.57 -8.45
CA ALA A 719 -30.20 60.59 -8.46
C ALA A 719 -29.07 60.37 -9.48
N GLN A 720 -28.79 59.12 -9.86
CA GLN A 720 -27.89 58.75 -10.97
C GLN A 720 -28.44 57.50 -11.68
N PRO A 721 -29.26 57.65 -12.74
CA PRO A 721 -29.76 56.49 -13.48
C PRO A 721 -28.66 55.85 -14.33
N LEU A 722 -28.60 54.51 -14.34
CA LEU A 722 -27.60 53.78 -15.12
C LEU A 722 -27.77 54.03 -16.63
N PRO A 723 -26.69 54.27 -17.41
CA PRO A 723 -26.82 54.54 -18.84
C PRO A 723 -27.52 53.42 -19.65
N GLU A 724 -27.39 52.17 -19.23
CA GLU A 724 -28.14 51.04 -19.82
C GLU A 724 -29.67 51.15 -19.65
N TRP A 725 -30.16 51.93 -18.67
CA TRP A 725 -31.59 52.25 -18.49
C TRP A 725 -31.99 53.45 -19.36
N GLN A 726 -31.10 54.42 -19.53
CA GLN A 726 -31.29 55.55 -20.44
C GLN A 726 -31.38 55.08 -21.89
N TRP A 727 -30.54 54.11 -22.30
CA TRP A 727 -30.63 53.42 -23.58
C TRP A 727 -31.96 52.69 -23.76
N LEU A 728 -32.41 51.95 -22.75
CA LEU A 728 -33.67 51.22 -22.81
C LEU A 728 -34.89 52.15 -22.98
N ASP A 729 -34.97 53.25 -22.24
CA ASP A 729 -36.06 54.24 -22.41
C ASP A 729 -36.02 54.91 -23.79
N ALA A 730 -34.83 55.28 -24.29
CA ALA A 730 -34.70 55.86 -25.63
C ALA A 730 -35.12 54.88 -26.74
N ILE A 731 -34.81 53.57 -26.59
CA ILE A 731 -35.27 52.52 -27.50
C ILE A 731 -36.80 52.33 -27.41
N ILE A 732 -37.39 52.43 -26.20
CA ILE A 732 -38.84 52.39 -26.01
C ILE A 732 -39.52 53.59 -26.67
N ALA A 733 -38.98 54.80 -26.49
CA ALA A 733 -39.48 56.03 -27.10
C ALA A 733 -39.43 55.95 -28.63
N LEU A 734 -38.31 55.49 -29.21
CA LEU A 734 -38.14 55.29 -30.65
C LEU A 734 -39.18 54.30 -31.22
N ARG A 735 -39.43 53.19 -30.50
CA ARG A 735 -40.46 52.21 -30.88
C ARG A 735 -41.87 52.79 -30.76
N LEU A 736 -42.17 53.55 -29.71
CA LEU A 736 -43.48 54.16 -29.49
C LEU A 736 -43.83 55.17 -30.59
N GLU A 737 -42.91 56.10 -30.89
CA GLU A 737 -43.12 57.10 -31.93
C GLU A 737 -43.30 56.46 -33.32
N ARG A 738 -42.59 55.36 -33.61
CA ARG A 738 -42.73 54.61 -34.87
C ARG A 738 -44.11 54.02 -35.08
N VAL A 739 -44.77 53.56 -34.00
CA VAL A 739 -46.15 53.06 -34.04
C VAL A 739 -47.18 54.20 -34.04
N GLN A 740 -46.86 55.33 -33.41
CA GLN A 740 -47.75 56.49 -33.38
C GLN A 740 -47.78 57.23 -34.73
N ARG A 741 -46.67 57.34 -35.46
CA ARG A 741 -46.65 57.93 -36.82
C ARG A 741 -47.45 57.15 -37.85
N THR A 742 -47.51 55.82 -37.77
CA THR A 742 -48.40 55.02 -38.63
C THR A 742 -49.89 55.26 -38.36
N ARG A 743 -50.23 56.03 -37.31
CA ARG A 743 -51.60 56.43 -36.95
C ARG A 743 -51.90 57.92 -37.17
N ALA A 744 -50.90 58.80 -37.12
CA ALA A 744 -51.05 60.24 -37.34
C ALA A 744 -49.79 60.87 -37.96
N GLY A 745 -49.93 61.49 -39.13
CA GLY A 745 -48.83 61.94 -39.99
C GLY A 745 -48.11 63.24 -39.58
N ASP A 746 -48.18 63.66 -38.31
CA ASP A 746 -47.80 65.02 -37.89
C ASP A 746 -47.07 65.05 -36.53
N HIS A 747 -45.86 64.48 -36.47
CA HIS A 747 -45.02 64.41 -35.26
C HIS A 747 -43.51 64.52 -35.58
N ALA A 748 -43.11 65.50 -36.38
CA ALA A 748 -41.71 65.66 -36.84
C ALA A 748 -40.69 65.72 -35.69
N ASP A 749 -40.99 66.50 -34.65
CA ASP A 749 -40.04 66.90 -33.59
C ASP A 749 -39.69 65.78 -32.60
N GLY A 750 -40.58 64.79 -32.42
CA GLY A 750 -40.37 63.67 -31.50
C GLY A 750 -39.11 62.88 -31.83
N LEU A 751 -38.96 62.50 -33.10
CA LEU A 751 -37.81 61.76 -33.60
C LEU A 751 -36.50 62.53 -33.43
N ALA A 752 -36.51 63.84 -33.69
CA ALA A 752 -35.33 64.69 -33.55
C ALA A 752 -34.82 64.73 -32.10
N SER A 753 -35.73 64.80 -31.13
CA SER A 753 -35.41 64.74 -29.70
C SER A 753 -34.79 63.38 -29.31
N ILE A 754 -35.38 62.27 -29.78
CA ILE A 754 -34.87 60.91 -29.50
C ILE A 754 -33.49 60.69 -30.12
N VAL A 755 -33.26 61.15 -31.36
CA VAL A 755 -31.94 61.10 -32.01
C VAL A 755 -30.91 61.93 -31.24
N ALA A 756 -31.27 63.11 -30.74
CA ALA A 756 -30.38 63.94 -29.93
C ALA A 756 -30.02 63.29 -28.58
N GLN A 757 -30.98 62.62 -27.93
CA GLN A 757 -30.76 61.85 -26.70
C GLN A 757 -29.80 60.68 -26.96
N LEU A 758 -30.05 59.87 -27.99
CA LEU A 758 -29.19 58.73 -28.36
C LEU A 758 -27.77 59.17 -28.74
N ASP A 759 -27.62 60.31 -29.42
CA ASP A 759 -26.32 60.87 -29.80
C ASP A 759 -25.53 61.41 -28.60
N ALA A 760 -26.20 62.03 -27.62
CA ALA A 760 -25.59 62.46 -26.37
C ALA A 760 -25.11 61.26 -25.52
N LEU A 761 -25.94 60.20 -25.42
CA LEU A 761 -25.58 58.96 -24.74
C LEU A 761 -24.40 58.25 -25.43
N HIS A 762 -24.36 58.24 -26.77
CA HIS A 762 -23.25 57.64 -27.52
C HIS A 762 -21.95 58.42 -27.33
N ARG A 763 -22.00 59.76 -27.37
CA ARG A 763 -20.83 60.61 -27.09
C ARG A 763 -20.30 60.46 -25.66
N ALA A 764 -21.16 60.08 -24.70
CA ALA A 764 -20.73 59.76 -23.34
C ALA A 764 -20.08 58.36 -23.21
N ARG A 765 -20.38 57.42 -24.12
CA ARG A 765 -19.84 56.05 -24.15
C ARG A 765 -19.72 55.54 -25.60
N PRO A 766 -18.65 55.92 -26.34
CA PRO A 766 -18.51 55.55 -27.75
C PRO A 766 -18.38 54.03 -27.96
N ASP A 767 -17.79 53.31 -27.00
CA ASP A 767 -17.59 51.86 -27.06
C ASP A 767 -18.88 51.03 -26.77
N ASP A 768 -20.00 51.68 -26.45
CA ASP A 768 -21.26 51.00 -26.13
C ASP A 768 -21.99 50.57 -27.41
N LEU A 769 -21.78 49.30 -27.81
CA LEU A 769 -22.38 48.72 -29.01
C LEU A 769 -23.92 48.71 -29.01
N LEU A 770 -24.57 48.67 -27.85
CA LEU A 770 -26.04 48.75 -27.77
C LEU A 770 -26.51 50.17 -28.12
N GLY A 771 -25.83 51.16 -27.55
CA GLY A 771 -26.07 52.57 -27.85
C GLY A 771 -25.81 52.94 -29.30
N LEU A 772 -24.68 52.46 -29.83
CA LEU A 772 -24.28 52.59 -31.23
C LEU A 772 -25.34 52.02 -32.19
N ALA A 773 -25.86 50.82 -31.91
CA ALA A 773 -26.93 50.20 -32.68
C ALA A 773 -28.23 51.02 -32.63
N ALA A 774 -28.64 51.49 -31.44
CA ALA A 774 -29.85 52.26 -31.25
C ALA A 774 -29.80 53.62 -31.98
N LEU A 775 -28.68 54.34 -31.87
CA LEU A 775 -28.45 55.60 -32.59
C LEU A 775 -28.48 55.39 -34.10
N ALA A 776 -27.83 54.35 -34.62
CA ALA A 776 -27.84 54.05 -36.06
C ALA A 776 -29.24 53.69 -36.58
N GLN A 777 -30.03 52.93 -35.82
CA GLN A 777 -31.43 52.63 -36.16
C GLN A 777 -32.30 53.90 -36.18
N ALA A 778 -32.11 54.80 -35.21
CA ALA A 778 -32.81 56.07 -35.17
C ALA A 778 -32.44 56.99 -36.35
N LEU A 779 -31.16 57.06 -36.74
CA LEU A 779 -30.70 57.82 -37.90
C LEU A 779 -31.18 57.25 -39.24
N VAL A 780 -31.23 55.92 -39.37
CA VAL A 780 -31.83 55.26 -40.55
C VAL A 780 -33.28 55.67 -40.71
N TRP A 781 -34.04 55.55 -39.62
CA TRP A 781 -35.48 55.84 -39.63
C TRP A 781 -35.76 57.35 -39.77
N GLN A 782 -34.92 58.23 -39.20
CA GLN A 782 -34.96 59.68 -39.46
C GLN A 782 -34.87 59.97 -40.96
N GLY A 783 -33.92 59.33 -41.66
CA GLY A 783 -33.80 59.48 -43.11
C GLY A 783 -34.99 58.93 -43.89
N GLU A 784 -35.56 57.80 -43.47
CA GLU A 784 -36.81 57.26 -44.04
C GLU A 784 -37.99 58.23 -43.87
N GLN A 785 -38.10 58.90 -42.72
CA GLN A 785 -39.12 59.93 -42.48
C GLN A 785 -38.91 61.19 -43.31
N GLN A 786 -37.67 61.67 -43.44
CA GLN A 786 -37.34 62.82 -44.29
C GLN A 786 -37.63 62.54 -45.77
N ALA A 787 -37.30 61.32 -46.25
CA ALA A 787 -37.61 60.90 -47.61
C ALA A 787 -39.13 60.83 -47.86
N ALA A 788 -39.91 60.34 -46.89
CA ALA A 788 -41.37 60.33 -46.97
C ALA A 788 -41.99 61.74 -46.97
N ALA A 789 -41.35 62.71 -46.31
CA ALA A 789 -41.72 64.12 -46.33
C ALA A 789 -41.20 64.91 -47.55
N GLY A 790 -40.45 64.26 -48.46
CA GLY A 790 -39.88 64.89 -49.66
C GLY A 790 -38.50 65.53 -49.48
N ASP A 791 -37.95 65.57 -48.26
CA ASP A 791 -36.59 66.05 -47.96
C ASP A 791 -35.54 64.99 -48.33
N ALA A 792 -35.27 64.85 -49.63
CA ALA A 792 -34.25 63.95 -50.15
C ALA A 792 -32.81 64.33 -49.74
N ALA A 793 -32.57 65.58 -49.34
CA ALA A 793 -31.25 66.07 -48.94
C ALA A 793 -30.92 65.67 -47.50
N GLY A 794 -31.81 65.99 -46.57
CA GLY A 794 -31.70 65.57 -45.17
C GLY A 794 -31.80 64.05 -45.02
N ALA A 795 -32.65 63.38 -45.79
CA ALA A 795 -32.70 61.91 -45.82
C ALA A 795 -31.34 61.28 -46.15
N ARG A 796 -30.68 61.77 -47.20
CA ARG A 796 -29.34 61.33 -47.60
C ARG A 796 -28.31 61.63 -46.51
N ALA A 797 -28.37 62.79 -45.86
CA ALA A 797 -27.47 63.17 -44.78
C ALA A 797 -27.66 62.27 -43.54
N ALA A 798 -28.90 61.92 -43.17
CA ALA A 798 -29.20 61.03 -42.05
C ALA A 798 -28.67 59.60 -42.29
N TRP A 799 -28.88 59.03 -43.49
CA TRP A 799 -28.30 57.73 -43.86
C TRP A 799 -26.77 57.76 -43.92
N GLN A 800 -26.17 58.82 -44.44
CA GLN A 800 -24.71 59.00 -44.42
C GLN A 800 -24.17 59.07 -42.98
N ARG A 801 -24.87 59.77 -42.07
CA ARG A 801 -24.51 59.82 -40.64
C ARG A 801 -24.65 58.45 -39.97
N ALA A 802 -25.67 57.66 -40.30
CA ALA A 802 -25.82 56.29 -39.78
C ALA A 802 -24.63 55.40 -40.18
N VAL A 803 -24.18 55.45 -41.44
CA VAL A 803 -22.98 54.73 -41.91
C VAL A 803 -21.71 55.26 -41.26
N ALA A 804 -21.57 56.58 -41.10
CA ALA A 804 -20.40 57.20 -40.48
C ALA A 804 -20.25 56.84 -38.99
N VAL A 805 -21.36 56.82 -38.25
CA VAL A 805 -21.43 56.45 -36.83
C VAL A 805 -21.05 54.97 -36.62
N LEU A 806 -21.56 54.07 -37.46
CA LEU A 806 -21.22 52.63 -37.38
C LEU A 806 -19.78 52.29 -37.79
N GLY A 807 -19.06 53.21 -38.43
CA GLY A 807 -17.67 53.02 -38.84
C GLY A 807 -17.50 52.19 -40.12
N LYS A 808 -16.28 52.21 -40.66
CA LYS A 808 -15.97 51.60 -41.98
C LYS A 808 -15.92 50.07 -41.95
N ASP A 809 -15.45 49.49 -40.85
CA ASP A 809 -15.22 48.04 -40.74
C ASP A 809 -16.48 47.23 -40.43
N ILE A 810 -17.64 47.88 -40.23
CA ILE A 810 -18.87 47.22 -39.78
C ILE A 810 -19.41 46.19 -40.79
N GLY A 811 -19.06 46.30 -42.08
CA GLY A 811 -19.34 45.28 -43.09
C GLY A 811 -18.66 43.92 -42.83
N ASN A 812 -17.65 43.86 -41.96
CA ASN A 812 -17.00 42.63 -41.49
C ASN A 812 -17.63 42.07 -40.19
N SER A 813 -18.52 42.83 -39.55
CA SER A 813 -19.21 42.43 -38.31
C SER A 813 -20.07 41.18 -38.52
N ARG A 814 -20.43 40.53 -37.41
CA ARG A 814 -21.45 39.48 -37.33
C ARG A 814 -22.55 39.80 -36.31
N ASP A 815 -22.54 41.01 -35.76
CA ASP A 815 -23.64 41.48 -34.92
C ASP A 815 -24.80 41.95 -35.81
N LYS A 816 -25.92 41.23 -35.73
CA LYS A 816 -27.17 41.55 -36.47
C LYS A 816 -27.70 42.96 -36.19
N ASN A 817 -27.49 43.47 -34.98
CA ASN A 817 -28.08 44.73 -34.51
C ASN A 817 -27.33 45.95 -35.08
N LEU A 818 -26.05 45.77 -35.43
CA LEU A 818 -25.23 46.77 -36.13
C LEU A 818 -25.33 46.60 -37.66
N LEU A 819 -25.46 45.38 -38.16
CA LEU A 819 -25.59 45.11 -39.60
C LEU A 819 -26.93 45.57 -40.20
N ASP A 820 -28.07 45.36 -39.54
CA ASP A 820 -29.38 45.82 -40.06
C ASP A 820 -29.42 47.33 -40.38
N PRO A 821 -29.08 48.26 -39.46
CA PRO A 821 -29.07 49.68 -39.77
C PRO A 821 -28.02 50.06 -40.81
N TRP A 822 -26.83 49.43 -40.81
CA TRP A 822 -25.83 49.66 -41.85
C TRP A 822 -26.36 49.29 -43.24
N ILE A 823 -26.96 48.11 -43.37
CA ILE A 823 -27.50 47.60 -44.62
C ILE A 823 -28.65 48.48 -45.11
N ARG A 824 -29.58 48.86 -44.23
CA ARG A 824 -30.69 49.78 -44.55
C ARG A 824 -30.18 51.12 -45.07
N ALA A 825 -29.26 51.76 -44.35
CA ALA A 825 -28.65 53.03 -44.77
C ALA A 825 -27.99 52.91 -46.15
N GLN A 826 -27.19 51.85 -46.36
CA GLN A 826 -26.51 51.62 -47.63
C GLN A 826 -27.47 51.30 -48.80
N VAL A 827 -28.56 50.57 -48.56
CA VAL A 827 -29.61 50.30 -49.57
C VAL A 827 -30.32 51.59 -49.98
N HIS A 828 -30.64 52.47 -49.02
CA HIS A 828 -31.24 53.78 -49.29
C HIS A 828 -30.28 54.76 -49.98
N LEU A 829 -28.98 54.67 -49.68
CA LEU A 829 -27.90 55.36 -50.39
C LEU A 829 -27.58 54.76 -51.78
N GLY A 830 -28.28 53.71 -52.20
CA GLY A 830 -28.12 53.05 -53.49
C GLY A 830 -26.94 52.05 -53.58
N GLN A 831 -26.16 51.88 -52.51
CA GLN A 831 -24.96 51.03 -52.47
C GLN A 831 -25.27 49.53 -52.30
N ARG A 832 -26.29 49.01 -53.01
CA ARG A 832 -26.79 47.63 -52.87
C ARG A 832 -25.72 46.55 -53.11
N SER A 833 -24.77 46.80 -54.00
CA SER A 833 -23.62 45.92 -54.25
C SER A 833 -22.68 45.80 -53.04
N ALA A 834 -22.47 46.88 -52.28
CA ALA A 834 -21.57 46.90 -51.13
C ALA A 834 -22.08 46.10 -49.91
N VAL A 835 -23.37 45.71 -49.92
CA VAL A 835 -24.03 44.99 -48.81
C VAL A 835 -24.52 43.59 -49.18
N THR A 836 -24.30 43.15 -50.41
CA THR A 836 -24.85 41.89 -50.93
C THR A 836 -24.37 40.67 -50.14
N GLN A 837 -23.11 40.66 -49.70
CA GLN A 837 -22.54 39.57 -48.89
C GLN A 837 -23.16 39.51 -47.48
N GLN A 838 -23.41 40.67 -46.87
CA GLN A 838 -23.93 40.80 -45.52
C GLN A 838 -25.44 40.53 -45.47
N LEU A 839 -26.19 40.94 -46.51
CA LEU A 839 -27.58 40.52 -46.75
C LEU A 839 -27.71 39.00 -46.87
N GLY A 840 -26.90 38.37 -47.74
CA GLY A 840 -26.90 36.91 -47.89
C GLY A 840 -26.52 36.19 -46.60
N TRP A 841 -25.58 36.75 -45.83
CA TRP A 841 -25.24 36.20 -44.51
C TRP A 841 -26.37 36.34 -43.48
N LEU A 842 -27.03 37.50 -43.36
CA LEU A 842 -28.19 37.67 -42.48
C LEU A 842 -29.32 36.70 -42.86
N TYR A 843 -29.60 36.54 -44.15
CA TYR A 843 -30.60 35.59 -44.65
C TYR A 843 -30.29 34.16 -44.20
N HIS A 844 -29.05 33.71 -44.35
CA HIS A 844 -28.63 32.39 -43.86
C HIS A 844 -28.65 32.28 -42.32
N ALA A 845 -28.27 33.34 -41.59
CA ALA A 845 -28.29 33.36 -40.14
C ALA A 845 -29.73 33.26 -39.58
N ALA A 846 -30.71 33.86 -40.25
CA ALA A 846 -32.13 33.72 -39.95
C ALA A 846 -32.64 32.30 -40.28
N THR A 847 -32.45 31.86 -41.52
CA THR A 847 -33.08 30.66 -42.11
C THR A 847 -32.43 29.32 -41.78
N ALA A 848 -31.22 29.28 -41.20
CA ALA A 848 -30.49 28.04 -40.97
C ALA A 848 -31.20 27.06 -40.00
N THR A 849 -31.90 26.07 -40.56
CA THR A 849 -32.52 24.95 -39.83
C THR A 849 -31.72 23.66 -40.01
N ARG A 850 -30.76 23.43 -39.10
CA ARG A 850 -30.14 22.15 -38.70
C ARG A 850 -29.45 21.21 -39.73
N ASP A 851 -29.60 21.39 -41.03
CA ASP A 851 -29.05 20.46 -42.04
C ASP A 851 -27.56 20.66 -42.37
N SER A 852 -26.92 21.72 -41.89
CA SER A 852 -25.46 21.87 -41.92
C SER A 852 -24.80 21.33 -40.65
N SER A 853 -24.52 20.02 -40.64
CA SER A 853 -23.65 19.44 -39.60
C SER A 853 -22.27 20.12 -39.61
N PRO A 854 -21.80 20.71 -38.49
CA PRO A 854 -20.45 21.24 -38.42
C PRO A 854 -19.48 20.07 -38.49
N SER A 855 -18.68 20.00 -39.57
CA SER A 855 -17.59 19.04 -39.66
C SER A 855 -16.60 19.32 -38.53
N MET A 856 -16.33 18.31 -37.69
CA MET A 856 -15.30 18.46 -36.65
C MET A 856 -13.97 18.84 -37.31
N PRO A 857 -13.21 19.80 -36.75
CA PRO A 857 -11.88 20.11 -37.24
C PRO A 857 -11.02 18.84 -37.14
N ARG A 858 -10.65 18.27 -38.30
CA ARG A 858 -9.75 17.12 -38.36
C ARG A 858 -8.41 17.53 -37.76
N PHE A 859 -8.05 16.93 -36.62
CA PHE A 859 -6.69 17.05 -36.07
C PHE A 859 -5.68 16.57 -37.11
N SER A 860 -4.90 17.50 -37.67
CA SER A 860 -3.80 17.21 -38.59
C SER A 860 -2.61 16.60 -37.86
N ARG A 861 -2.73 15.34 -37.44
CA ARG A 861 -1.57 14.52 -37.09
C ARG A 861 -0.90 14.07 -38.38
N ASN A 862 0.30 14.60 -38.64
CA ASN A 862 1.17 14.09 -39.71
C ASN A 862 1.38 12.58 -39.53
N ARG A 863 1.25 11.83 -40.62
CA ARG A 863 1.76 10.47 -40.76
C ARG A 863 2.88 10.49 -41.79
N THR A 864 4.04 9.96 -41.42
CA THR A 864 4.90 9.24 -42.36
C THR A 864 4.39 7.79 -42.52
N ALA A 865 4.75 7.13 -43.63
CA ALA A 865 4.25 5.80 -44.03
C ALA A 865 5.00 4.65 -43.30
N HIS A 866 4.47 3.43 -43.15
CA HIS A 866 4.11 2.50 -44.23
C HIS A 866 3.08 1.41 -43.81
N ASP A 867 2.29 0.98 -44.80
CA ASP A 867 1.90 -0.39 -45.25
C ASP A 867 1.81 -1.58 -44.26
N GLY A 868 0.85 -2.52 -44.41
CA GLY A 868 -0.31 -2.58 -45.33
C GLY A 868 -0.90 -4.00 -45.47
N LEU A 869 -2.17 -4.12 -45.95
CA LEU A 869 -2.85 -5.34 -46.49
C LEU A 869 -3.00 -6.56 -45.50
N GLN A 870 -3.81 -7.62 -45.64
CA GLN A 870 -5.14 -7.97 -46.21
C GLN A 870 -5.56 -9.33 -45.54
N ASP A 871 -6.76 -9.95 -45.56
CA ASP A 871 -8.14 -9.64 -46.02
C ASP A 871 -9.14 -10.67 -45.38
N GLN A 872 -10.46 -10.50 -45.58
CA GLN A 872 -11.55 -11.54 -45.53
C GLN A 872 -11.79 -12.32 -44.18
N ALA A 873 -12.91 -13.05 -43.94
CA ALA A 873 -14.33 -12.93 -44.34
C ALA A 873 -15.23 -14.01 -43.64
N HIS A 874 -16.57 -13.78 -43.66
CA HIS A 874 -17.70 -14.67 -43.26
C HIS A 874 -18.05 -14.73 -41.75
N GLY A 875 -19.33 -14.89 -41.34
CA GLY A 875 -20.59 -14.85 -42.11
C GLY A 875 -21.82 -15.40 -41.34
N GLY A 876 -22.96 -14.73 -41.46
CA GLY A 876 -24.28 -15.19 -40.97
C GLY A 876 -24.58 -15.00 -39.46
N ALA A 877 -25.83 -15.08 -38.98
CA ALA A 877 -27.13 -15.04 -39.67
C ALA A 877 -28.27 -14.73 -38.66
N GLY A 878 -29.40 -14.17 -39.14
CA GLY A 878 -30.62 -13.94 -38.34
C GLY A 878 -30.65 -12.61 -37.56
N GLY A 879 -31.65 -11.72 -37.66
CA GLY A 879 -32.73 -11.63 -38.66
C GLY A 879 -34.14 -11.74 -38.08
N ILE A 880 -34.84 -10.60 -37.96
CA ILE A 880 -36.31 -10.50 -37.96
C ILE A 880 -36.71 -9.17 -38.63
N ARG A 881 -37.84 -9.17 -39.33
CA ARG A 881 -38.34 -8.01 -40.10
C ARG A 881 -39.32 -7.18 -39.28
N ARG A 882 -39.42 -5.88 -39.59
CA ARG A 882 -40.70 -5.24 -39.95
C ARG A 882 -40.45 -4.08 -40.91
N GLN A 883 -41.17 -4.06 -42.02
CA GLN A 883 -41.21 -2.96 -42.98
C GLN A 883 -42.51 -2.19 -42.78
N HIS A 884 -42.49 -0.87 -43.00
CA HIS A 884 -43.61 -0.20 -43.63
C HIS A 884 -43.08 0.81 -44.65
N ARG A 885 -43.48 0.62 -45.92
CA ARG A 885 -43.41 1.65 -46.95
C ARG A 885 -44.69 2.48 -46.89
N CYS A 886 -44.61 3.76 -47.23
CA CYS A 886 -45.60 4.35 -48.11
C CYS A 886 -44.94 5.36 -49.07
N ARG A 887 -45.65 5.77 -50.13
CA ARG A 887 -45.08 6.46 -51.30
C ARG A 887 -45.35 7.97 -51.30
N ARG A 888 -44.50 8.71 -52.03
CA ARG A 888 -44.82 10.01 -52.61
C ARG A 888 -46.13 9.95 -53.41
N VAL A 889 -46.90 11.04 -53.38
CA VAL A 889 -47.76 11.47 -54.49
C VAL A 889 -47.33 12.89 -54.86
N PHE A 890 -47.38 13.21 -56.15
CA PHE A 890 -47.06 14.52 -56.73
C PHE A 890 -48.38 15.14 -57.24
N LEU A 891 -48.56 16.45 -57.11
CA LEU A 891 -49.63 17.17 -57.81
C LEU A 891 -49.14 18.55 -58.26
N GLN A 892 -49.49 18.91 -59.49
CA GLN A 892 -49.16 20.19 -60.11
C GLN A 892 -50.44 21.03 -60.21
N LEU A 893 -50.31 22.35 -60.05
CA LEU A 893 -51.22 23.33 -60.67
C LEU A 893 -50.41 24.51 -61.23
N ARG A 894 -50.96 25.16 -62.26
CA ARG A 894 -50.38 26.32 -62.97
C ARG A 894 -51.25 27.58 -62.77
N PRO A 895 -50.73 28.78 -63.05
CA PRO A 895 -51.36 30.04 -62.60
C PRO A 895 -52.43 30.61 -63.56
N GLY A 896 -53.22 31.55 -63.03
CA GLY A 896 -54.10 32.48 -63.76
C GLY A 896 -54.08 33.89 -63.11
N PRO A 897 -54.54 34.95 -63.80
CA PRO A 897 -54.21 36.35 -63.44
C PRO A 897 -55.38 37.17 -62.84
N ALA A 898 -55.12 38.47 -62.63
CA ALA A 898 -55.97 39.53 -62.04
C ALA A 898 -56.02 39.54 -60.48
N ASP A 899 -56.18 40.67 -59.79
CA ASP A 899 -56.38 42.06 -60.26
C ASP A 899 -55.65 43.11 -59.37
N CYS A 900 -55.61 44.38 -59.79
CA CYS A 900 -54.95 45.48 -59.07
C CYS A 900 -55.92 46.34 -58.23
N GLY A 901 -55.74 46.39 -56.91
CA GLY A 901 -56.48 47.32 -56.05
C GLY A 901 -55.97 47.45 -54.61
N GLN A 902 -55.58 48.67 -54.22
CA GLN A 902 -55.53 49.21 -52.85
C GLN A 902 -55.01 48.31 -51.70
N ALA A 903 -53.67 48.24 -51.55
CA ALA A 903 -53.02 48.04 -50.24
C ALA A 903 -51.57 48.58 -50.27
N ARG A 904 -51.35 49.82 -49.81
CA ARG A 904 -50.02 50.45 -49.69
C ARG A 904 -49.86 51.23 -48.38
N GLN A 905 -49.55 50.52 -47.30
CA GLN A 905 -48.86 51.03 -46.10
C GLN A 905 -48.50 49.84 -45.20
N GLY A 906 -47.44 49.96 -44.39
CA GLY A 906 -47.10 48.98 -43.35
C GLY A 906 -46.44 47.67 -43.82
N ILE A 907 -45.29 47.73 -44.50
CA ILE A 907 -44.38 46.57 -44.59
C ILE A 907 -42.95 47.03 -44.33
N ASP A 908 -42.31 46.42 -43.33
CA ASP A 908 -40.94 46.71 -42.93
C ASP A 908 -40.23 45.41 -42.52
N ALA A 909 -38.89 45.35 -42.68
CA ALA A 909 -38.02 44.17 -42.54
C ALA A 909 -38.33 42.95 -43.45
N ALA A 910 -39.59 42.58 -43.68
CA ALA A 910 -39.97 41.35 -44.40
C ALA A 910 -39.77 41.40 -45.93
N LEU A 911 -39.62 42.59 -46.54
CA LEU A 911 -39.67 42.80 -48.00
C LEU A 911 -38.35 43.34 -48.59
N LEU A 912 -37.22 42.93 -48.00
CA LEU A 912 -35.92 42.82 -48.71
C LEU A 912 -35.62 41.37 -49.14
N LEU A 913 -36.59 40.46 -48.94
CA LEU A 913 -36.49 39.01 -49.18
C LEU A 913 -37.65 38.46 -50.03
N ARG A 914 -38.25 39.33 -50.86
CA ARG A 914 -39.09 39.01 -52.02
C ARG A 914 -38.78 39.99 -53.15
#